data_AF-A0A5M6CWK2-F1
#
_entry.id   AF-A0A5M6CWK2-F1
#
_cell.length_a   1.000
_cell.length_b   1.000
_cell.length_c   1.000
_cell.angle_alpha   90.00
_cell.angle_beta   90.00
_cell.angle_gamma   90.00
#
_symmetry.space_group_name_H-M   'P 1'
#
loop_
_entity.id
_entity.type
_entity.pdbx_description
1 polymer ?
#
loop_
_entity_poly.entity_id
_entity_poly.type
_entity_poly.pdbx_seq_one_letter_code
_entity_poly.pdbx_strand_id
1 'polypeptide(L)'
;MEKVFSPGRLTRAIYRIAFAAPFAYQNNRHAAVACFYRRRVAAALLRSIDSAVGVAAPLYVRYDRGDGAWVLAARWVDGRGPKPDAVSGAGWFDAQRDDDQAEGELPALIRQMSDVEQELVRFGLTGSGWQVAPAALVSTANLLIPRRGLRVLRDESNDSPELVHNASYQIIDLESGIPAVLLPRYLKDAWLRGSAFPFDDLDVPRLRAQSERLTAHWLANGCDKQAFALRSDVQSLIFHTRRWKATEVAWFRQPWSWMRARRRTLYRRELISRWKRQQVLDRQAERKVRSHLAWFALIWCMGLIPFSSGRWLQRLAGNTKSRRRLVRWAGCGEYRRRVDHLYRQSRKKSWINTGRIGSSNSVSQPWFLMHTLMSWISPAALHRFVVDRDQRRRRIWQVSCLIGSRTYQDWVGRRLVGRWIDRWVSREWMTVNEATRLAEGFHEAEVGIYARGMAMHLAAKGISPFLAPLKIGGVTMAATGSWIGYALIPFAILPALRTLITLSSLWIHRRQRVPHGEALLVGLIPTLGSSAFAVQMWSSNRAASSFLIRDMAARVGRHLPVYGGADSRTEHWMLRQADRFITLLAAARRMVGPWHRLMAAVIPVTNQPEKAENRLSVRQATRNRGGSLIDRWTGVLIAEEAKSVGPTTTSYPVVQFALDHSNVERRAG
;
A
#
# COMPACT_ATOMS: atom_id res chain seq x y z
N MET A 1 12.25 12.02 -3.27
CA MET A 1 11.17 11.03 -3.51
C MET A 1 10.24 11.57 -4.58
N GLU A 2 9.77 10.75 -5.51
CA GLU A 2 8.73 11.13 -6.48
C GLU A 2 7.40 10.41 -6.19
N LYS A 3 6.31 11.16 -6.05
CA LYS A 3 4.95 10.62 -5.96
C LYS A 3 4.25 10.75 -7.32
N VAL A 4 3.95 9.62 -7.94
CA VAL A 4 3.22 9.56 -9.21
C VAL A 4 1.71 9.48 -8.94
N PHE A 5 0.94 10.45 -9.43
CA PHE A 5 -0.51 10.48 -9.24
C PHE A 5 -1.25 9.53 -10.19
N SER A 6 -1.05 8.22 -10.00
CA SER A 6 -1.69 7.15 -10.78
C SER A 6 -2.54 6.24 -9.88
N PRO A 7 -3.70 6.71 -9.41
CA PRO A 7 -4.49 5.96 -8.44
C PRO A 7 -5.13 4.70 -9.03
N GLY A 8 -5.44 3.76 -8.14
CA GLY A 8 -6.19 2.54 -8.43
C GLY A 8 -7.57 2.80 -9.04
N ARG A 9 -8.23 1.73 -9.52
CA ARG A 9 -9.56 1.84 -10.15
C ARG A 9 -10.62 2.32 -9.16
N LEU A 10 -10.59 1.83 -7.92
CA LEU A 10 -11.53 2.20 -6.86
C LEU A 10 -11.48 3.70 -6.56
N THR A 11 -10.30 4.24 -6.27
CA THR A 11 -10.08 5.67 -6.04
C THR A 11 -10.57 6.53 -7.20
N ARG A 12 -10.31 6.11 -8.46
CA ARG A 12 -10.84 6.81 -9.64
C ARG A 12 -12.36 6.75 -9.73
N ALA A 13 -12.97 5.63 -9.36
CA ALA A 13 -14.42 5.50 -9.33
C ALA A 13 -15.04 6.41 -8.25
N ILE A 14 -14.51 6.39 -7.03
CA ILE A 14 -14.95 7.26 -5.92
C ILE A 14 -14.86 8.73 -6.35
N TYR A 15 -13.73 9.16 -6.92
CA TYR A 15 -13.56 10.53 -7.39
C TYR A 15 -14.56 10.89 -8.49
N ARG A 16 -14.82 9.96 -9.41
CA ARG A 16 -15.74 10.17 -10.53
C ARG A 16 -17.18 10.28 -10.07
N ILE A 17 -17.59 9.50 -9.09
CA ILE A 17 -18.90 9.60 -8.44
C ILE A 17 -19.02 10.95 -7.72
N ALA A 18 -18.02 11.32 -6.93
CA ALA A 18 -18.05 12.53 -6.12
C ALA A 18 -18.00 13.83 -6.94
N PHE A 19 -17.29 13.87 -8.08
CA PHE A 19 -17.04 15.12 -8.81
C PHE A 19 -17.48 15.10 -10.28
N ALA A 20 -18.08 14.01 -10.77
CA ALA A 20 -18.39 13.81 -12.19
C ALA A 20 -17.17 14.09 -13.10
N ALA A 21 -15.97 13.83 -12.59
CA ALA A 21 -14.71 14.25 -13.18
C ALA A 21 -13.67 13.12 -13.07
N PRO A 22 -12.66 13.07 -13.97
CA PRO A 22 -11.51 12.20 -13.77
C PRO A 22 -10.69 12.66 -12.57
N PHE A 23 -9.92 11.76 -11.95
CA PHE A 23 -9.04 12.10 -10.83
C PHE A 23 -8.14 13.30 -11.15
N ALA A 24 -8.23 14.35 -10.33
CA ALA A 24 -7.65 15.65 -10.62
C ALA A 24 -6.14 15.62 -10.73
N TYR A 25 -5.44 15.05 -9.74
CA TYR A 25 -3.98 15.07 -9.72
C TYR A 25 -3.35 14.30 -10.88
N GLN A 26 -4.05 13.32 -11.46
CA GLN A 26 -3.57 12.66 -12.67
C GLN A 26 -3.75 13.53 -13.92
N ASN A 27 -4.83 14.32 -13.99
CA ASN A 27 -5.33 14.87 -15.27
C ASN A 27 -5.24 16.40 -15.38
N ASN A 28 -5.06 17.11 -14.27
CA ASN A 28 -5.11 18.56 -14.18
C ASN A 28 -3.80 19.13 -13.63
N ARG A 29 -3.10 19.95 -14.43
CA ARG A 29 -1.84 20.58 -14.02
C ARG A 29 -2.03 21.45 -12.77
N HIS A 30 -3.11 22.23 -12.74
CA HIS A 30 -3.36 23.16 -11.65
C HIS A 30 -3.59 22.44 -10.33
N ALA A 31 -4.14 21.23 -10.33
CA ALA A 31 -4.27 20.42 -9.13
C ALA A 31 -2.89 20.02 -8.58
N ALA A 32 -2.01 19.45 -9.42
CA ALA A 32 -0.68 19.02 -8.99
C ALA A 32 0.20 20.21 -8.53
N VAL A 33 0.12 21.35 -9.22
CA VAL A 33 0.83 22.57 -8.82
C VAL A 33 0.23 23.19 -7.55
N ALA A 34 -1.08 23.06 -7.32
CA ALA A 34 -1.67 23.46 -6.05
C ALA A 34 -1.10 22.62 -4.88
N CYS A 35 -0.84 21.32 -5.05
CA CYS A 35 -0.17 20.52 -4.01
C CYS A 35 1.24 21.04 -3.70
N PHE A 36 1.99 21.41 -4.74
CA PHE A 36 3.33 21.99 -4.58
C PHE A 36 3.29 23.25 -3.70
N TYR A 37 2.47 24.23 -4.06
CA TYR A 37 2.37 25.46 -3.26
C TYR A 37 1.72 25.24 -1.90
N ARG A 38 0.79 24.29 -1.77
CA ARG A 38 0.18 23.93 -0.49
C ARG A 38 1.23 23.47 0.52
N ARG A 39 2.18 22.63 0.10
CA ARG A 39 3.27 22.18 0.97
C ARG A 39 4.20 23.35 1.37
N ARG A 40 4.55 24.24 0.43
CA ARG A 40 5.36 25.44 0.72
C ARG A 40 4.69 26.39 1.71
N VAL A 41 3.42 26.70 1.46
CA VAL A 41 2.61 27.58 2.32
C VAL A 41 2.42 26.95 3.69
N ALA A 42 2.06 25.67 3.78
CA ALA A 42 1.93 24.97 5.05
C ALA A 42 3.25 24.96 5.84
N ALA A 43 4.38 24.70 5.17
CA ALA A 43 5.71 24.74 5.81
C ALA A 43 6.02 26.13 6.39
N ALA A 44 5.79 27.20 5.62
CA ALA A 44 6.03 28.56 6.06
C ALA A 44 5.16 28.97 7.26
N LEU A 45 3.86 28.63 7.21
CA LEU A 45 2.93 28.97 8.28
C LEU A 45 3.21 28.17 9.56
N LEU A 46 3.47 26.87 9.47
CA LEU A 46 3.83 26.07 10.64
C LEU A 46 5.16 26.51 11.26
N ARG A 47 6.15 26.91 10.45
CA ARG A 47 7.40 27.50 10.95
C ARG A 47 7.17 28.80 11.72
N SER A 48 6.20 29.62 11.31
CA SER A 48 5.94 30.90 11.96
C SER A 48 5.40 30.82 13.38
N ILE A 49 4.80 29.68 13.74
CA ILE A 49 4.30 29.40 15.09
C ILE A 49 5.23 28.45 15.87
N ASP A 50 6.47 28.28 15.37
CA ASP A 50 7.45 27.32 15.90
C ASP A 50 6.87 25.92 16.15
N SER A 51 6.06 25.44 15.20
CA SER A 51 5.41 24.14 15.34
C SER A 51 6.45 23.02 15.44
N ALA A 52 6.21 22.07 16.35
CA ALA A 52 7.00 20.84 16.43
C ALA A 52 6.87 19.95 15.18
N VAL A 53 6.04 20.32 14.21
CA VAL A 53 5.78 19.58 12.98
C VAL A 53 6.21 20.37 11.75
N GLY A 54 7.16 19.83 11.00
CA GLY A 54 7.59 20.36 9.72
C GLY A 54 6.84 19.74 8.54
N VAL A 55 7.01 20.29 7.34
CA VAL A 55 6.47 19.73 6.08
C VAL A 55 7.61 19.44 5.12
N ALA A 56 7.60 18.26 4.49
CA ALA A 56 8.61 17.87 3.51
C ALA A 56 8.60 18.83 2.31
N ALA A 57 9.75 19.48 2.07
CA ALA A 57 9.89 20.48 1.03
C ALA A 57 9.57 19.90 -0.37
N PRO A 58 8.63 20.49 -1.12
CA PRO A 58 8.38 20.07 -2.49
C PRO A 58 9.47 20.63 -3.41
N LEU A 59 9.97 19.80 -4.33
CA LEU A 59 11.09 20.15 -5.22
C LEU A 59 10.60 20.58 -6.60
N TYR A 60 9.73 19.78 -7.23
CA TYR A 60 9.19 20.12 -8.55
C TYR A 60 7.89 19.36 -8.86
N VAL A 61 7.20 19.81 -9.90
CA VAL A 61 6.06 19.14 -10.51
C VAL A 61 6.34 18.89 -11.99
N ARG A 62 6.27 17.63 -12.42
CA ARG A 62 6.44 17.25 -13.83
C ARG A 62 5.29 16.35 -14.31
N TYR A 63 5.11 16.26 -15.62
CA TYR A 63 4.18 15.30 -16.20
C TYR A 63 4.95 14.07 -16.68
N ASP A 64 4.65 12.91 -16.12
CA ASP A 64 5.19 11.65 -16.59
C ASP A 64 4.36 11.15 -17.78
N ARG A 65 4.99 11.09 -18.96
CA ARG A 65 4.34 10.59 -20.18
C ARG A 65 4.16 9.08 -20.15
N GLY A 66 5.04 8.34 -19.48
CA GLY A 66 4.97 6.89 -19.36
C GLY A 66 3.74 6.46 -18.57
N ASP A 67 3.54 7.08 -17.41
CA ASP A 67 2.37 6.81 -16.55
C ASP A 67 1.12 7.62 -16.94
N GLY A 68 1.29 8.66 -17.75
CA GLY A 68 0.21 9.57 -18.12
C GLY A 68 -0.38 10.29 -16.91
N ALA A 69 0.48 10.69 -15.98
CA ALA A 69 0.13 11.27 -14.69
C ALA A 69 1.07 12.42 -14.33
N TRP A 70 0.62 13.33 -13.47
CA TRP A 70 1.53 14.29 -12.85
C TRP A 70 2.32 13.62 -11.73
N VAL A 71 3.50 14.16 -11.49
CA VAL A 71 4.43 13.73 -10.46
C VAL A 71 4.76 14.94 -9.60
N LEU A 72 4.71 14.76 -8.28
CA LEU A 72 5.22 15.71 -7.30
C LEU A 72 6.47 15.11 -6.67
N ALA A 73 7.60 15.79 -6.85
CA ALA A 73 8.84 15.45 -6.17
C ALA A 73 8.93 16.22 -4.85
N ALA A 74 9.41 15.56 -3.81
CA ALA A 74 9.66 16.16 -2.50
C ALA A 74 10.99 15.67 -1.93
N ARG A 75 11.55 16.45 -1.01
CA ARG A 75 12.74 16.10 -0.22
C ARG A 75 12.51 14.76 0.45
N TRP A 76 13.51 13.88 0.37
CA TRP A 76 13.49 12.64 1.12
C TRP A 76 13.57 12.95 2.62
N VAL A 77 12.74 12.28 3.40
CA VAL A 77 12.72 12.39 4.86
C VAL A 77 13.14 11.04 5.40
N ASP A 78 14.31 10.98 6.02
CA ASP A 78 14.73 9.78 6.74
C ASP A 78 14.04 9.75 8.10
N GLY A 79 12.94 9.01 8.15
CA GLY A 79 12.10 8.90 9.33
C GLY A 79 11.32 7.60 9.33
N ARG A 80 10.64 7.34 10.45
CA ARG A 80 9.81 6.15 10.65
C ARG A 80 8.43 6.50 11.18
N GLY A 81 7.50 5.57 11.12
CA GLY A 81 6.23 5.67 11.84
C GLY A 81 6.41 5.57 13.36
N PRO A 82 5.34 5.88 14.13
CA PRO A 82 5.35 5.72 15.57
C PRO A 82 5.52 4.24 15.95
N LYS A 83 6.16 3.97 17.09
CA LYS A 83 6.15 2.64 17.68
C LYS A 83 4.74 2.33 18.20
N PRO A 84 4.27 1.09 18.06
CA PRO A 84 3.05 0.67 18.74
C PRO A 84 3.24 0.77 20.25
N ASP A 85 2.22 1.28 20.93
CA ASP A 85 2.20 1.34 22.39
C ASP A 85 2.34 -0.09 22.95
N ALA A 86 3.20 -0.29 23.94
CA ALA A 86 3.20 -1.52 24.69
C ALA A 86 1.95 -1.53 25.57
N VAL A 87 1.06 -2.51 25.40
CA VAL A 87 0.01 -2.74 26.40
C VAL A 87 0.68 -3.26 27.67
N SER A 88 0.43 -2.62 28.81
CA SER A 88 0.96 -2.98 30.12
C SER A 88 0.79 -4.49 30.37
N GLY A 89 1.91 -5.18 30.66
CA GLY A 89 1.93 -6.64 30.88
C GLY A 89 2.06 -7.52 29.64
N ALA A 90 2.23 -6.94 28.44
CA ALA A 90 2.37 -7.68 27.19
C ALA A 90 3.75 -7.49 26.51
N GLY A 91 4.80 -7.17 27.27
CA GLY A 91 6.17 -7.20 26.74
C GLY A 91 6.49 -8.56 26.10
N TRP A 92 7.34 -8.57 25.05
CA TRP A 92 7.82 -9.82 24.44
C TRP A 92 8.42 -10.79 25.45
N PHE A 93 9.10 -10.19 26.41
CA PHE A 93 9.72 -10.79 27.56
C PHE A 93 9.16 -10.04 28.77
N ASP A 94 8.93 -10.74 29.88
CA ASP A 94 8.34 -10.29 31.15
C ASP A 94 9.21 -9.23 31.88
N ALA A 95 9.92 -8.39 31.13
CA ALA A 95 10.67 -7.28 31.67
C ALA A 95 9.67 -6.28 32.25
N GLN A 96 9.71 -6.14 33.58
CA GLN A 96 9.38 -4.90 34.27
C GLN A 96 10.05 -3.76 33.49
N ARG A 97 9.29 -3.11 32.61
CA ARG A 97 9.60 -1.74 32.24
C ARG A 97 9.25 -0.95 33.48
N ASP A 98 10.23 -0.23 34.00
CA ASP A 98 9.97 0.85 34.95
C ASP A 98 8.78 1.65 34.42
N ASP A 99 7.79 1.77 35.29
CA ASP A 99 6.48 2.40 35.07
C ASP A 99 6.62 3.94 34.94
N ASP A 100 7.75 4.39 34.37
CA ASP A 100 7.98 5.78 34.08
C ASP A 100 7.01 6.19 32.98
N GLN A 101 6.16 7.15 33.38
CA GLN A 101 5.03 7.82 32.74
C GLN A 101 5.32 8.46 31.37
N ALA A 102 6.26 7.94 30.57
CA ALA A 102 6.52 8.40 29.23
C ALA A 102 5.36 7.98 28.33
N GLU A 103 4.56 8.98 27.93
CA GLU A 103 3.48 8.80 26.98
C GLU A 103 3.95 8.11 25.70
N GLY A 104 3.20 7.08 25.28
CA GLY A 104 3.51 6.33 24.06
C GLY A 104 3.65 7.23 22.82
N GLU A 105 4.49 6.83 21.87
CA GLU A 105 4.77 7.63 20.68
C GLU A 105 3.52 7.91 19.84
N LEU A 106 2.55 6.98 19.80
CA LEU A 106 1.33 7.13 19.01
C LEU A 106 0.33 8.12 19.65
N PRO A 107 0.00 8.06 20.95
CA PRO A 107 -0.74 9.13 21.63
C PRO A 107 -0.09 10.50 21.47
N ALA A 108 1.23 10.61 21.65
CA ALA A 108 1.96 11.86 21.47
C ALA A 108 1.81 12.38 20.03
N LEU A 109 1.97 11.51 19.03
CA LEU A 109 1.74 11.85 17.62
C LEU A 109 0.29 12.29 17.37
N ILE A 110 -0.71 11.61 17.95
CA ILE A 110 -2.13 11.94 17.79
C ILE A 110 -2.45 13.34 18.33
N ARG A 111 -1.86 13.72 19.47
CA ARG A 111 -2.03 15.09 20.00
C ARG A 111 -1.45 16.12 19.04
N GLN A 112 -0.20 15.91 18.61
CA GLN A 112 0.46 16.79 17.64
C GLN A 112 -0.30 16.87 16.32
N MET A 113 -0.87 15.77 15.86
CA MET A 113 -1.75 15.74 14.69
C MET A 113 -3.02 16.56 14.89
N SER A 114 -3.62 16.53 16.08
CA SER A 114 -4.80 17.35 16.39
C SER A 114 -4.45 18.84 16.43
N ASP A 115 -3.31 19.20 17.02
CA ASP A 115 -2.84 20.58 17.08
C ASP A 115 -2.57 21.12 15.67
N VAL A 116 -1.83 20.35 14.86
CA VAL A 116 -1.54 20.74 13.46
C VAL A 116 -2.79 20.75 12.60
N GLU A 117 -3.73 19.83 12.79
CA GLU A 117 -5.03 19.86 12.11
C GLU A 117 -5.76 21.18 12.39
N GLN A 118 -5.83 21.59 13.66
CA GLN A 118 -6.46 22.85 14.08
C GLN A 118 -5.72 24.06 13.51
N GLU A 119 -4.39 24.08 13.56
CA GLU A 119 -3.58 25.17 13.01
C GLU A 119 -3.72 25.28 11.48
N LEU A 120 -3.69 24.16 10.75
CA LEU A 120 -3.94 24.18 9.30
C LEU A 120 -5.35 24.70 8.97
N VAL A 121 -6.36 24.32 9.74
CA VAL A 121 -7.73 24.85 9.59
C VAL A 121 -7.79 26.35 9.94
N ARG A 122 -7.08 26.79 10.97
CA ARG A 122 -6.95 28.20 11.38
C ARG A 122 -6.23 29.04 10.33
N PHE A 123 -5.26 28.47 9.63
CA PHE A 123 -4.59 29.07 8.49
C PHE A 123 -5.44 29.06 7.20
N GLY A 124 -6.62 28.44 7.21
CA GLY A 124 -7.49 28.34 6.03
C GLY A 124 -7.09 27.23 5.05
N LEU A 125 -6.17 26.34 5.44
CA LEU A 125 -5.80 25.12 4.72
C LEU A 125 -6.70 23.95 5.13
N THR A 126 -8.03 24.13 5.09
CA THR A 126 -8.99 23.14 5.61
C THR A 126 -8.90 21.77 4.96
N GLY A 127 -8.58 21.72 3.67
CA GLY A 127 -8.31 20.50 2.93
C GLY A 127 -7.02 19.78 3.37
N SER A 128 -6.05 20.49 3.92
CA SER A 128 -4.83 19.91 4.47
C SER A 128 -5.04 19.41 5.90
N GLY A 129 -5.86 20.11 6.69
CA GLY A 129 -6.16 19.71 8.08
C GLY A 129 -6.64 18.27 8.16
N TRP A 130 -7.52 17.83 7.24
CA TRP A 130 -8.00 16.44 7.30
C TRP A 130 -6.96 15.38 6.90
N GLN A 131 -5.94 15.74 6.11
CA GLN A 131 -4.84 14.83 5.77
C GLN A 131 -3.97 14.49 6.97
N VAL A 132 -4.00 15.33 7.99
CA VAL A 132 -3.31 15.13 9.27
C VAL A 132 -4.31 14.86 10.42
N ALA A 133 -5.61 14.82 10.14
CA ALA A 133 -6.63 14.61 11.16
C ALA A 133 -6.43 13.27 11.86
N PRO A 134 -6.41 13.23 13.20
CA PRO A 134 -6.39 11.95 13.91
C PRO A 134 -7.53 11.05 13.47
N ALA A 135 -8.73 11.59 13.23
CA ALA A 135 -9.91 10.82 12.82
C ALA A 135 -9.74 10.08 11.48
N ALA A 136 -8.85 10.55 10.59
CA ALA A 136 -8.54 9.86 9.35
C ALA A 136 -7.58 8.70 9.62
N LEU A 137 -8.02 7.45 9.54
CA LEU A 137 -7.20 6.30 9.96
C LEU A 137 -5.85 6.15 9.22
N VAL A 138 -5.74 6.71 8.01
CA VAL A 138 -4.50 6.67 7.21
C VAL A 138 -3.56 7.85 7.43
N SER A 139 -3.98 8.90 8.14
CA SER A 139 -3.20 10.14 8.27
C SER A 139 -1.92 9.99 9.08
N THR A 140 -1.83 9.01 10.00
CA THR A 140 -0.57 8.74 10.72
C THR A 140 0.56 8.31 9.79
N ALA A 141 0.24 7.68 8.64
CA ALA A 141 1.24 7.33 7.64
C ALA A 141 1.76 8.55 6.87
N ASN A 142 1.09 9.71 6.99
CA ASN A 142 1.53 10.96 6.38
C ASN A 142 2.52 11.74 7.26
N LEU A 143 2.76 11.30 8.50
CA LEU A 143 3.71 11.92 9.43
C LEU A 143 4.81 10.92 9.80
N LEU A 144 6.05 11.36 9.68
CA LEU A 144 7.22 10.59 10.09
C LEU A 144 7.86 11.22 11.33
N ILE A 145 8.40 10.37 12.20
CA ILE A 145 9.34 10.73 13.25
C ILE A 145 10.74 10.70 12.64
N PRO A 146 11.44 11.84 12.50
CA PRO A 146 12.78 11.88 11.94
C PRO A 146 13.75 11.06 12.79
N ARG A 147 14.68 10.34 12.16
CA ARG A 147 15.76 9.64 12.86
C ARG A 147 16.76 10.67 13.37
N ARG A 148 16.79 10.91 14.69
CA ARG A 148 17.81 11.75 15.34
C ARG A 148 19.17 11.03 15.21
N GLY A 149 20.04 11.49 14.32
CA GLY A 149 21.40 10.95 14.21
C GLY A 149 22.09 11.16 12.86
N LEU A 150 21.35 11.35 11.77
CA LEU A 150 21.93 11.67 10.47
C LEU A 150 21.70 13.14 10.14
N ARG A 151 22.70 13.97 10.49
CA ARG A 151 22.89 15.26 9.81
C ARG A 151 22.97 14.92 8.31
N VAL A 152 21.98 15.38 7.55
CA VAL A 152 21.96 15.28 6.10
C VAL A 152 23.32 15.79 5.61
N LEU A 153 24.08 14.91 4.93
CA LEU A 153 25.30 15.28 4.22
C LEU A 153 24.95 16.50 3.36
N ARG A 154 25.66 17.60 3.66
CA ARG A 154 25.58 18.91 3.03
C ARG A 154 25.36 18.77 1.52
N ASP A 155 24.33 19.47 1.04
CA ASP A 155 24.30 19.95 -0.33
C ASP A 155 25.40 21.03 -0.42
N GLU A 156 26.45 20.81 -1.23
CA GLU A 156 27.55 21.78 -1.43
C GLU A 156 27.14 22.99 -2.28
N SER A 157 25.87 23.07 -2.69
CA SER A 157 25.35 24.28 -3.32
C SER A 157 25.06 25.35 -2.28
N ASN A 158 26.01 26.28 -2.14
CA ASN A 158 25.86 27.58 -1.50
C ASN A 158 24.53 28.25 -1.86
N ASP A 159 23.57 28.25 -0.93
CA ASP A 159 22.86 29.47 -0.51
C ASP A 159 21.99 29.17 0.72
N SER A 160 22.43 29.70 1.85
CA SER A 160 21.75 29.74 3.17
C SER A 160 21.57 28.41 3.92
N PRO A 161 22.14 28.26 5.13
CA PRO A 161 21.74 27.18 6.03
C PRO A 161 20.30 27.48 6.50
N GLU A 162 19.29 26.94 5.80
CA GLU A 162 17.96 26.82 6.40
C GLU A 162 18.13 25.95 7.64
N LEU A 163 18.06 26.59 8.83
CA LEU A 163 17.98 25.93 10.12
C LEU A 163 17.03 24.73 9.97
N VAL A 164 17.58 23.54 10.08
CA VAL A 164 16.79 22.34 10.33
C VAL A 164 16.25 22.52 11.74
N HIS A 165 15.10 23.20 11.84
CA HIS A 165 14.34 23.26 13.08
C HIS A 165 14.22 21.85 13.64
N ASN A 166 14.32 21.72 14.96
CA ASN A 166 14.12 20.48 15.72
C ASN A 166 12.65 20.01 15.67
N ALA A 167 12.05 19.98 14.48
CA ALA A 167 10.73 19.43 14.28
C ALA A 167 10.76 17.97 14.72
N SER A 168 9.94 17.65 15.72
CA SER A 168 9.82 16.30 16.25
C SER A 168 9.07 15.39 15.27
N TYR A 169 8.31 15.97 14.34
CA TYR A 169 7.58 15.24 13.30
C TYR A 169 7.67 15.95 11.94
N GLN A 170 7.53 15.19 10.86
CA GLN A 170 7.59 15.70 9.50
C GLN A 170 6.43 15.15 8.65
N ILE A 171 5.59 16.03 8.13
CA ILE A 171 4.53 15.69 7.19
C ILE A 171 5.11 15.43 5.80
N ILE A 172 4.90 14.23 5.25
CA ILE A 172 5.37 13.83 3.92
C ILE A 172 4.28 13.94 2.84
N ASP A 173 3.02 14.05 3.24
CA ASP A 173 1.86 14.09 2.34
C ASP A 173 0.76 15.05 2.84
N LEU A 174 0.34 15.98 1.99
CA LEU A 174 -0.72 16.96 2.26
C LEU A 174 -1.77 16.99 1.15
N GLU A 175 -1.80 15.98 0.29
CA GLU A 175 -2.73 15.91 -0.82
C GLU A 175 -3.53 14.63 -0.83
N SER A 176 -4.85 14.77 -0.94
CA SER A 176 -5.71 13.61 -0.81
C SER A 176 -5.81 12.75 -2.06
N GLY A 177 -5.79 11.43 -1.87
CA GLY A 177 -6.23 10.48 -2.88
C GLY A 177 -7.76 10.37 -3.01
N ILE A 178 -8.52 10.69 -1.96
CA ILE A 178 -9.98 10.44 -1.87
C ILE A 178 -10.73 11.62 -1.22
N PRO A 179 -11.99 11.89 -1.57
CA PRO A 179 -12.81 12.81 -0.79
C PRO A 179 -12.99 12.31 0.65
N ALA A 180 -13.02 13.22 1.61
CA ALA A 180 -13.17 12.90 3.04
C ALA A 180 -14.63 12.54 3.40
N VAL A 181 -15.22 11.63 2.64
CA VAL A 181 -16.63 11.19 2.79
C VAL A 181 -16.88 10.40 4.07
N LEU A 182 -15.80 9.98 4.73
CA LEU A 182 -15.81 9.12 5.90
C LEU A 182 -15.58 9.88 7.20
N LEU A 183 -15.43 11.21 7.12
CA LEU A 183 -15.20 12.08 8.27
C LEU A 183 -16.40 13.03 8.42
N PRO A 184 -17.38 12.70 9.29
CA PRO A 184 -18.63 13.47 9.42
C PRO A 184 -18.41 14.96 9.65
N ARG A 185 -17.38 15.34 10.41
CA ARG A 185 -17.01 16.75 10.64
C ARG A 185 -16.69 17.47 9.34
N TYR A 186 -15.83 16.89 8.51
CA TYR A 186 -15.44 17.50 7.23
C TYR A 186 -16.57 17.46 6.20
N LEU A 187 -17.45 16.47 6.27
CA LEU A 187 -18.65 16.41 5.46
C LEU A 187 -19.61 17.56 5.81
N LYS A 188 -19.87 17.77 7.11
CA LYS A 188 -20.64 18.91 7.63
C LYS A 188 -20.02 20.24 7.19
N ASP A 189 -18.72 20.41 7.37
CA ASP A 189 -18.01 21.64 6.98
C ASP A 189 -18.05 21.90 5.47
N ALA A 190 -18.03 20.84 4.66
CA ALA A 190 -18.18 20.94 3.22
C ALA A 190 -19.59 21.35 2.84
N TRP A 191 -20.61 20.76 3.47
CA TRP A 191 -22.02 21.08 3.24
C TRP A 191 -22.34 22.53 3.59
N LEU A 192 -21.83 23.02 4.73
CA LEU A 192 -21.96 24.42 5.13
C LEU A 192 -21.29 25.38 4.13
N ARG A 193 -20.28 24.90 3.38
CA ARG A 193 -19.60 25.64 2.30
C ARG A 193 -20.18 25.33 0.91
N GLY A 194 -21.31 24.63 0.85
CA GLY A 194 -22.03 24.30 -0.36
C GLY A 194 -21.39 23.20 -1.23
N SER A 195 -20.52 22.36 -0.68
CA SER A 195 -19.97 21.19 -1.39
C SER A 195 -20.44 19.90 -0.74
N ALA A 196 -21.06 18.97 -1.49
CA ALA A 196 -21.49 17.70 -0.90
C ALA A 196 -20.32 16.81 -0.46
N PHE A 197 -19.14 16.99 -1.07
CA PHE A 197 -17.96 16.20 -0.77
C PHE A 197 -16.74 17.11 -0.50
N PRO A 198 -16.11 17.04 0.68
CA PRO A 198 -14.86 17.74 0.96
C PRO A 198 -13.72 17.18 0.12
N PHE A 199 -12.99 18.04 -0.61
CA PHE A 199 -11.77 17.62 -1.29
C PHE A 199 -10.80 18.78 -1.50
N ASP A 200 -9.78 18.85 -0.66
CA ASP A 200 -8.65 19.79 -0.77
C ASP A 200 -9.08 21.26 -1.00
N ASP A 201 -10.12 21.67 -0.27
CA ASP A 201 -10.71 23.01 -0.32
C ASP A 201 -9.95 24.00 0.60
N LEU A 202 -9.93 25.27 0.20
CA LEU A 202 -9.25 26.37 0.90
C LEU A 202 -10.25 27.42 1.38
N ASP A 203 -10.07 27.91 2.61
CA ASP A 203 -10.68 29.14 3.09
C ASP A 203 -9.78 30.32 2.69
N VAL A 204 -10.05 30.87 1.50
CA VAL A 204 -9.20 31.90 0.89
C VAL A 204 -9.13 33.20 1.69
N PRO A 205 -10.25 33.76 2.20
CA PRO A 205 -10.19 34.94 3.06
C PRO A 205 -9.30 34.72 4.28
N ARG A 206 -9.48 33.59 4.97
CA ARG A 206 -8.69 33.26 6.16
C ARG A 206 -7.21 33.09 5.83
N LEU A 207 -6.89 32.35 4.77
CA LEU A 207 -5.51 32.14 4.33
C LEU A 207 -4.80 33.45 4.01
N ARG A 208 -5.47 34.37 3.30
CA ARG A 208 -4.91 35.69 2.98
C ARG A 208 -4.63 36.48 4.24
N ALA A 209 -5.62 36.62 5.12
CA ALA A 209 -5.50 37.39 6.35
C ALA A 209 -4.34 36.87 7.23
N GLN A 210 -4.21 35.54 7.40
CA GLN A 210 -3.11 34.97 8.19
C GLN A 210 -1.75 35.17 7.51
N SER A 211 -1.67 34.98 6.19
CA SER A 211 -0.42 35.19 5.45
C SER A 211 0.04 36.66 5.45
N GLU A 212 -0.89 37.61 5.40
CA GLU A 212 -0.59 39.04 5.42
C GLU A 212 -0.07 39.48 6.78
N ARG A 213 -0.65 38.98 7.88
CA ARG A 213 -0.13 39.21 9.24
C ARG A 213 1.31 38.70 9.39
N LEU A 214 1.58 37.49 8.93
CA LEU A 214 2.92 36.90 8.99
C LEU A 214 3.92 37.66 8.10
N THR A 215 3.50 38.05 6.89
CA THR A 215 4.32 38.84 5.97
C THR A 215 4.68 40.19 6.59
N ALA A 216 3.72 40.87 7.22
CA ALA A 216 3.96 42.15 7.91
C ALA A 216 4.95 41.99 9.07
N HIS A 217 4.81 40.93 9.87
CA HIS A 217 5.75 40.61 10.94
C HIS A 217 7.17 40.35 10.42
N TRP A 218 7.32 39.58 9.34
CA TRP A 218 8.63 39.33 8.73
C TRP A 218 9.26 40.58 8.13
N LEU A 219 8.49 41.44 7.48
CA LEU A 219 8.98 42.72 6.96
C LEU A 219 9.48 43.63 8.10
N ALA A 220 8.75 43.69 9.22
CA ALA A 220 9.18 44.45 10.40
C ALA A 220 10.51 43.94 11.00
N ASN A 221 10.83 42.66 10.78
CA ASN A 221 12.07 42.01 11.25
C ASN A 221 13.14 41.87 10.15
N GLY A 222 13.04 42.59 9.03
CA GLY A 222 14.01 42.56 7.93
C GLY A 222 14.07 41.24 7.14
N CYS A 223 13.06 40.38 7.24
CA CYS A 223 12.96 39.09 6.55
C CYS A 223 12.25 39.20 5.19
N ASP A 224 12.68 40.14 4.35
CA ASP A 224 11.98 40.54 3.12
C ASP A 224 11.83 39.40 2.11
N LYS A 225 12.86 38.56 1.98
CA LYS A 225 12.86 37.43 1.04
C LYS A 225 11.78 36.41 1.41
N GLN A 226 11.65 36.06 2.70
CA GLN A 226 10.65 35.13 3.21
C GLN A 226 9.24 35.70 3.06
N ALA A 227 9.06 36.98 3.39
CA ALA A 227 7.81 37.71 3.23
C ALA A 227 7.32 37.70 1.77
N PHE A 228 8.21 38.06 0.83
CA PHE A 228 7.88 38.06 -0.59
C PHE A 228 7.58 36.64 -1.12
N ALA A 229 8.38 35.65 -0.74
CA ALA A 229 8.19 34.27 -1.13
C ALA A 229 6.84 33.70 -0.66
N LEU A 230 6.47 33.91 0.61
CA LEU A 230 5.19 33.46 1.15
C LEU A 230 4.01 34.13 0.43
N ARG A 231 4.07 35.45 0.21
CA ARG A 231 3.01 36.18 -0.50
C ARG A 231 2.80 35.62 -1.91
N SER A 232 3.90 35.38 -2.63
CA SER A 232 3.89 34.78 -3.97
C SER A 232 3.32 33.36 -3.95
N ASP A 233 3.74 32.53 -2.99
CA ASP A 233 3.29 31.15 -2.84
C ASP A 233 1.79 31.06 -2.51
N VAL A 234 1.28 31.93 -1.62
CA VAL A 234 -0.15 32.00 -1.27
C VAL A 234 -0.99 32.42 -2.47
N GLN A 235 -0.58 33.44 -3.22
CA GLN A 235 -1.32 33.82 -4.43
C GLN A 235 -1.28 32.71 -5.48
N SER A 236 -0.14 32.04 -5.64
CA SER A 236 0.00 30.90 -6.55
C SER A 236 -0.90 29.72 -6.13
N LEU A 237 -0.94 29.37 -4.84
CA LEU A 237 -1.82 28.34 -4.30
C LEU A 237 -3.31 28.66 -4.57
N ILE A 238 -3.73 29.90 -4.29
CA ILE A 238 -5.11 30.35 -4.52
C ILE A 238 -5.44 30.31 -6.02
N PHE A 239 -4.55 30.83 -6.85
CA PHE A 239 -4.71 30.85 -8.31
C PHE A 239 -4.86 29.43 -8.87
N HIS A 240 -3.94 28.53 -8.53
CA HIS A 240 -3.95 27.16 -9.02
C HIS A 240 -5.16 26.37 -8.48
N THR A 241 -5.53 26.54 -7.21
CA THR A 241 -6.73 25.91 -6.66
C THR A 241 -8.00 26.38 -7.37
N ARG A 242 -8.18 27.70 -7.54
CA ARG A 242 -9.33 28.26 -8.26
C ARG A 242 -9.40 27.78 -9.71
N ARG A 243 -8.27 27.77 -10.43
CA ARG A 243 -8.19 27.29 -11.81
C ARG A 243 -8.54 25.81 -11.91
N TRP A 244 -8.00 24.99 -11.01
CA TRP A 244 -8.34 23.58 -10.92
C TRP A 244 -9.86 23.41 -10.72
N LYS A 245 -10.44 23.97 -9.65
CA LYS A 245 -11.87 23.79 -9.37
C LYS A 245 -12.77 24.33 -10.49
N ALA A 246 -12.39 25.42 -11.15
CA ALA A 246 -13.13 25.98 -12.29
C ALA A 246 -13.08 25.10 -13.56
N THR A 247 -12.13 24.18 -13.65
CA THR A 247 -11.97 23.26 -14.79
C THR A 247 -12.56 21.87 -14.52
N GLU A 248 -13.32 21.71 -13.44
CA GLU A 248 -14.09 20.50 -13.13
C GLU A 248 -15.58 20.72 -13.38
N VAL A 249 -16.28 19.62 -13.67
CA VAL A 249 -17.74 19.60 -13.71
C VAL A 249 -18.28 19.80 -12.31
N ALA A 250 -17.92 18.91 -11.37
CA ALA A 250 -18.20 18.99 -9.94
C ALA A 250 -19.65 19.41 -9.65
N TRP A 251 -20.61 18.58 -10.08
CA TRP A 251 -22.04 18.83 -9.90
C TRP A 251 -22.41 19.13 -8.45
N PHE A 252 -21.75 18.52 -7.49
CA PHE A 252 -22.09 18.72 -6.09
C PHE A 252 -21.34 19.87 -5.40
N ARG A 253 -20.68 20.78 -6.15
CA ARG A 253 -19.93 21.92 -5.59
C ARG A 253 -20.59 23.25 -5.94
N GLN A 254 -21.01 24.00 -4.93
CA GLN A 254 -21.52 25.36 -5.06
C GLN A 254 -20.40 26.41 -5.12
N PRO A 255 -20.66 27.57 -5.74
CA PRO A 255 -21.84 27.84 -6.56
C PRO A 255 -21.82 27.03 -7.86
N TRP A 256 -23.00 26.57 -8.29
CA TRP A 256 -23.18 25.86 -9.56
C TRP A 256 -22.95 26.82 -10.72
N SER A 257 -21.69 27.02 -11.06
CA SER A 257 -21.28 27.96 -12.10
C SER A 257 -21.05 27.31 -13.46
N TRP A 258 -21.45 26.04 -13.64
CA TRP A 258 -21.26 25.30 -14.89
C TRP A 258 -21.93 25.99 -16.09
N MET A 259 -23.08 26.62 -15.87
CA MET A 259 -23.80 27.35 -16.93
C MET A 259 -23.06 28.63 -17.36
N ARG A 260 -22.19 29.19 -16.51
CA ARG A 260 -21.47 30.44 -16.82
C ARG A 260 -20.51 30.22 -17.99
N ALA A 261 -20.61 31.06 -19.03
CA ALA A 261 -19.81 30.96 -20.25
C ALA A 261 -18.30 30.91 -19.96
N ARG A 262 -17.82 31.75 -19.02
CA ARG A 262 -16.40 31.76 -18.60
C ARG A 262 -15.93 30.39 -18.09
N ARG A 263 -16.74 29.68 -17.29
CA ARG A 263 -16.38 28.36 -16.75
C ARG A 263 -16.34 27.31 -17.84
N ARG A 264 -17.34 27.29 -18.75
CA ARG A 264 -17.35 26.40 -19.92
C ARG A 264 -16.13 26.60 -20.80
N THR A 265 -15.71 27.85 -21.02
CA THR A 265 -14.49 28.18 -21.77
C THR A 265 -13.23 27.68 -21.07
N LEU A 266 -13.11 27.85 -19.75
CA LEU A 266 -11.98 27.32 -18.97
C LEU A 266 -11.92 25.80 -19.01
N TYR A 267 -13.05 25.13 -18.78
CA TYR A 267 -13.17 23.68 -18.87
C TYR A 267 -12.77 23.17 -20.26
N ARG A 268 -13.30 23.76 -21.33
CA ARG A 268 -12.97 23.42 -22.72
C ARG A 268 -11.47 23.58 -22.99
N ARG A 269 -10.86 24.68 -22.55
CA ARG A 269 -9.41 24.90 -22.70
C ARG A 269 -8.59 23.85 -21.97
N GLU A 270 -8.93 23.52 -20.73
CA GLU A 270 -8.20 22.50 -19.97
C GLU A 270 -8.37 21.10 -20.56
N LEU A 271 -9.59 20.77 -21.01
CA LEU A 271 -9.85 19.48 -21.64
C LEU A 271 -9.10 19.32 -22.97
N ILE A 272 -9.05 20.37 -23.80
CA ILE A 272 -8.23 20.40 -25.03
C ILE A 272 -6.75 20.23 -24.69
N SER A 273 -6.25 20.93 -23.66
CA SER A 273 -4.87 20.81 -23.19
C SER A 273 -4.55 19.38 -22.73
N ARG A 274 -5.46 18.76 -21.97
CA ARG A 274 -5.38 17.36 -21.57
C ARG A 274 -5.37 16.41 -22.76
N TRP A 275 -6.29 16.59 -23.70
CA TRP A 275 -6.35 15.78 -24.91
C TRP A 275 -5.08 15.89 -25.74
N LYS A 276 -4.48 17.08 -25.83
CA LYS A 276 -3.16 17.27 -26.46
C LYS A 276 -2.06 16.53 -25.72
N ARG A 277 -1.97 16.66 -24.39
CA ARG A 277 -1.00 15.92 -23.55
C ARG A 277 -1.14 14.39 -23.72
N GLN A 278 -2.37 13.90 -23.85
CA GLN A 278 -2.69 12.48 -24.01
C GLN A 278 -2.64 12.00 -25.49
N GLN A 279 -2.20 12.87 -26.41
CA GLN A 279 -2.15 12.62 -27.85
C GLN A 279 -3.49 12.21 -28.48
N VAL A 280 -4.59 12.65 -27.88
CA VAL A 280 -5.95 12.52 -28.43
C VAL A 280 -6.15 13.49 -29.59
N LEU A 281 -5.65 14.73 -29.47
CA LEU A 281 -5.71 15.75 -30.52
C LEU A 281 -4.35 15.98 -31.17
N ASP A 282 -4.35 16.13 -32.50
CA ASP A 282 -3.24 16.74 -33.23
C ASP A 282 -3.43 18.27 -33.39
N ARG A 283 -2.46 18.95 -34.02
CA ARG A 283 -2.51 20.43 -34.20
C ARG A 283 -3.72 20.88 -35.03
N GLN A 284 -4.16 20.12 -36.03
CA GLN A 284 -5.27 20.50 -36.90
C GLN A 284 -6.60 20.32 -36.20
N ALA A 285 -6.80 19.18 -35.53
CA ALA A 285 -7.99 18.92 -34.74
C ALA A 285 -8.06 19.87 -33.53
N GLU A 286 -6.94 20.24 -32.92
CA GLU A 286 -6.90 21.28 -31.87
C GLU A 286 -7.51 22.59 -32.37
N ARG A 287 -7.15 23.06 -33.58
CA ARG A 287 -7.75 24.28 -34.18
C ARG A 287 -9.26 24.11 -34.38
N LYS A 288 -9.69 23.00 -35.00
CA LYS A 288 -11.13 22.70 -35.23
C LYS A 288 -11.94 22.63 -33.94
N VAL A 289 -11.40 21.96 -32.91
CA VAL A 289 -12.04 21.81 -31.60
C VAL A 289 -12.04 23.11 -30.81
N ARG A 290 -11.16 24.08 -31.13
CA ARG A 290 -11.22 25.45 -30.58
C ARG A 290 -12.23 26.34 -31.29
N SER A 291 -12.34 26.26 -32.63
CA SER A 291 -13.27 27.09 -33.41
C SER A 291 -14.70 26.56 -33.41
N HIS A 292 -14.92 25.25 -33.48
CA HIS A 292 -16.26 24.65 -33.64
C HIS A 292 -16.73 23.91 -32.38
N LEU A 293 -17.90 24.32 -31.85
CA LEU A 293 -18.49 23.68 -30.67
C LEU A 293 -18.98 22.26 -30.95
N ALA A 294 -19.56 22.00 -32.13
CA ALA A 294 -20.03 20.67 -32.51
C ALA A 294 -18.91 19.62 -32.50
N TRP A 295 -17.72 19.99 -33.00
CA TRP A 295 -16.54 19.11 -32.95
C TRP A 295 -16.09 18.88 -31.50
N PHE A 296 -16.07 19.93 -30.67
CA PHE A 296 -15.77 19.73 -29.25
C PHE A 296 -16.76 18.75 -28.58
N ALA A 297 -18.06 18.94 -28.82
CA ALA A 297 -19.12 18.10 -28.26
C ALA A 297 -18.98 16.63 -28.72
N LEU A 298 -18.71 16.39 -30.01
CA LEU A 298 -18.52 15.05 -30.56
C LEU A 298 -17.36 14.30 -29.86
N ILE A 299 -16.18 14.91 -29.75
CA ILE A 299 -15.04 14.29 -29.06
C ILE A 299 -15.34 14.12 -27.57
N TRP A 300 -16.03 15.08 -26.95
CA TRP A 300 -16.43 14.99 -25.56
C TRP A 300 -17.38 13.80 -25.32
N CYS A 301 -18.43 13.63 -26.13
CA CYS A 301 -19.37 12.51 -26.07
C CYS A 301 -18.68 11.16 -26.26
N MET A 302 -17.74 11.05 -27.20
CA MET A 302 -16.92 9.83 -27.35
C MET A 302 -16.14 9.49 -26.08
N GLY A 303 -15.79 10.49 -25.26
CA GLY A 303 -15.12 10.30 -23.97
C GLY A 303 -16.03 9.82 -22.83
N LEU A 304 -17.35 9.87 -23.01
CA LEU A 304 -18.32 9.30 -22.07
C LEU A 304 -18.38 7.78 -22.19
N ILE A 305 -18.06 7.24 -23.37
CA ILE A 305 -17.98 5.79 -23.59
C ILE A 305 -16.92 5.22 -22.63
N PRO A 306 -17.30 4.23 -21.80
CA PRO A 306 -16.43 3.75 -20.73
C PRO A 306 -15.16 3.08 -21.28
N PHE A 307 -14.18 2.91 -20.40
CA PHE A 307 -12.93 2.17 -20.66
C PHE A 307 -12.03 2.80 -21.75
N SER A 308 -11.36 1.94 -22.52
CA SER A 308 -10.37 2.30 -23.54
C SER A 308 -10.99 2.60 -24.90
N SER A 309 -12.20 2.11 -25.18
CA SER A 309 -12.90 2.30 -26.45
C SER A 309 -13.22 3.77 -26.71
N GLY A 310 -13.78 4.48 -25.72
CA GLY A 310 -14.04 5.91 -25.84
C GLY A 310 -12.80 6.74 -26.16
N ARG A 311 -11.69 6.47 -25.45
CA ARG A 311 -10.39 7.13 -25.74
C ARG A 311 -9.82 6.76 -27.12
N TRP A 312 -10.07 5.54 -27.59
CA TRP A 312 -9.67 5.14 -28.93
C TRP A 312 -10.48 5.87 -30.01
N LEU A 313 -11.80 5.95 -29.85
CA LEU A 313 -12.68 6.72 -30.74
C LEU A 313 -12.29 8.20 -30.76
N GLN A 314 -12.05 8.80 -29.58
CA GLN A 314 -11.54 10.17 -29.48
C GLN A 314 -10.22 10.37 -30.25
N ARG A 315 -9.30 9.41 -30.20
CA ARG A 315 -8.03 9.48 -30.95
C ARG A 315 -8.23 9.34 -32.45
N LEU A 316 -9.16 8.51 -32.91
CA LEU A 316 -9.49 8.40 -34.34
C LEU A 316 -10.13 9.69 -34.85
N ALA A 317 -11.05 10.25 -34.08
CA ALA A 317 -11.68 11.53 -34.36
C ALA A 317 -10.70 12.71 -34.31
N GLY A 318 -9.81 12.72 -33.33
CA GLY A 318 -8.96 13.87 -33.00
C GLY A 318 -7.54 13.86 -33.56
N ASN A 319 -7.04 12.74 -34.09
CA ASN A 319 -5.63 12.62 -34.46
C ASN A 319 -5.46 12.00 -35.85
N THR A 320 -5.01 12.81 -36.80
CA THR A 320 -4.75 12.42 -38.19
C THR A 320 -3.66 11.35 -38.27
N LYS A 321 -2.64 11.37 -37.39
CA LYS A 321 -1.67 10.28 -37.33
C LYS A 321 -2.33 8.98 -36.91
N SER A 322 -3.31 9.01 -36.01
CA SER A 322 -4.07 7.81 -35.61
C SER A 322 -4.97 7.31 -36.74
N ARG A 323 -5.66 8.21 -37.47
CA ARG A 323 -6.44 7.84 -38.67
C ARG A 323 -5.58 7.26 -39.77
N ARG A 324 -4.48 7.92 -40.14
CA ARG A 324 -3.53 7.41 -41.13
C ARG A 324 -2.96 6.05 -40.72
N ARG A 325 -2.69 5.86 -39.42
CA ARG A 325 -2.30 4.55 -38.88
C ARG A 325 -3.42 3.51 -39.02
N LEU A 326 -4.68 3.88 -38.81
CA LEU A 326 -5.82 2.98 -39.02
C LEU A 326 -6.03 2.64 -40.50
N VAL A 327 -6.00 3.64 -41.40
CA VAL A 327 -6.12 3.44 -42.85
C VAL A 327 -4.96 2.59 -43.37
N ARG A 328 -3.72 2.87 -42.94
CA ARG A 328 -2.55 2.06 -43.27
C ARG A 328 -2.67 0.65 -42.69
N TRP A 329 -3.24 0.50 -41.49
CA TRP A 329 -3.54 -0.81 -40.93
C TRP A 329 -4.62 -1.54 -41.74
N ALA A 330 -5.64 -0.86 -42.26
CA ALA A 330 -6.65 -1.48 -43.10
C ALA A 330 -6.10 -1.89 -44.49
N GLY A 331 -5.28 -1.03 -45.12
CA GLY A 331 -4.83 -1.21 -46.50
C GLY A 331 -3.45 -1.87 -46.70
N CYS A 332 -2.57 -1.88 -45.70
CA CYS A 332 -1.19 -2.40 -45.85
C CYS A 332 -0.95 -3.60 -44.94
N GLY A 333 -0.82 -4.79 -45.54
CA GLY A 333 -0.58 -6.05 -44.83
C GLY A 333 0.74 -6.07 -44.05
N GLU A 334 1.81 -5.46 -44.56
CA GLU A 334 3.11 -5.36 -43.85
C GLU A 334 3.00 -4.49 -42.61
N TYR A 335 2.32 -3.35 -42.71
CA TYR A 335 2.10 -2.48 -41.56
C TYR A 335 1.25 -3.16 -40.49
N ARG A 336 0.21 -3.94 -40.88
CA ARG A 336 -0.53 -4.79 -39.93
C ARG A 336 0.38 -5.75 -39.18
N ARG A 337 1.21 -6.50 -39.91
CA ARG A 337 2.17 -7.45 -39.34
C ARG A 337 3.12 -6.76 -38.36
N ARG A 338 3.64 -5.58 -38.70
CA ARG A 338 4.50 -4.77 -37.81
C ARG A 338 3.78 -4.27 -36.55
N VAL A 339 2.57 -3.74 -36.68
CA VAL A 339 1.78 -3.26 -35.53
C VAL A 339 1.40 -4.40 -34.59
N ASP A 340 0.96 -5.52 -35.16
CA ASP A 340 0.65 -6.72 -34.40
C ASP A 340 1.89 -7.25 -33.67
N HIS A 341 3.06 -7.27 -34.33
CA HIS A 341 4.32 -7.63 -33.69
C HIS A 341 4.66 -6.72 -32.49
N LEU A 342 4.58 -5.39 -32.65
CA LEU A 342 4.82 -4.44 -31.55
C LEU A 342 3.80 -4.57 -30.42
N TYR A 343 2.53 -4.79 -30.75
CA TYR A 343 1.48 -5.04 -29.76
C TYR A 343 1.77 -6.32 -28.97
N ARG A 344 2.14 -7.40 -29.66
CA ARG A 344 2.55 -8.67 -29.03
C ARG A 344 3.75 -8.50 -28.12
N GLN A 345 4.80 -7.79 -28.57
CA GLN A 345 5.97 -7.48 -27.74
C GLN A 345 5.61 -6.66 -26.49
N SER A 346 4.77 -5.63 -26.64
CA SER A 346 4.34 -4.79 -25.51
C SER A 346 3.50 -5.58 -24.49
N ARG A 347 2.57 -6.41 -24.96
CA ARG A 347 1.78 -7.31 -24.11
C ARG A 347 2.66 -8.36 -23.45
N LYS A 348 3.63 -8.94 -24.18
CA LYS A 348 4.64 -9.85 -23.62
C LYS A 348 5.42 -9.17 -22.50
N LYS A 349 5.94 -7.96 -22.72
CA LYS A 349 6.64 -7.17 -21.69
C LYS A 349 5.74 -6.90 -20.48
N SER A 350 4.47 -6.55 -20.70
CA SER A 350 3.50 -6.38 -19.61
C SER A 350 3.25 -7.68 -18.84
N TRP A 351 3.15 -8.82 -19.50
CA TRP A 351 3.01 -10.13 -18.87
C TRP A 351 4.27 -10.53 -18.09
N ILE A 352 5.47 -10.26 -18.61
CA ILE A 352 6.74 -10.46 -17.89
C ILE A 352 6.78 -9.58 -16.64
N ASN A 353 6.49 -8.29 -16.78
CA ASN A 353 6.51 -7.32 -15.68
C ASN A 353 5.50 -7.67 -14.58
N THR A 354 4.35 -8.24 -14.96
CA THR A 354 3.33 -8.71 -14.02
C THR A 354 3.56 -10.15 -13.53
N GLY A 355 4.68 -10.78 -13.92
CA GLY A 355 5.02 -12.14 -13.51
C GLY A 355 4.06 -13.21 -14.05
N ARG A 356 3.37 -12.96 -15.16
CA ARG A 356 2.48 -13.93 -15.81
C ARG A 356 3.22 -14.94 -16.68
N ILE A 357 4.37 -14.54 -17.24
CA ILE A 357 5.24 -15.38 -18.07
C ILE A 357 6.71 -15.15 -17.71
N GLY A 358 7.57 -16.14 -17.95
CA GLY A 358 9.02 -16.00 -17.82
C GLY A 358 9.63 -15.11 -18.90
N SER A 359 10.84 -14.58 -18.65
CA SER A 359 11.58 -13.72 -19.59
C SER A 359 12.06 -14.45 -20.85
N SER A 360 12.38 -15.75 -20.74
CA SER A 360 12.94 -16.57 -21.81
C SER A 360 11.91 -17.13 -22.80
N ASN A 361 10.62 -17.10 -22.49
CA ASN A 361 9.63 -17.80 -23.31
C ASN A 361 9.36 -17.06 -24.63
N SER A 362 9.59 -17.74 -25.76
CA SER A 362 9.00 -17.35 -27.04
C SER A 362 7.50 -17.65 -26.99
N VAL A 363 6.68 -16.72 -27.47
CA VAL A 363 5.21 -16.86 -27.44
C VAL A 363 4.75 -16.99 -28.88
N SER A 364 4.33 -18.20 -29.29
CA SER A 364 3.73 -18.40 -30.61
C SER A 364 2.35 -17.74 -30.70
N GLN A 365 1.82 -17.58 -31.90
CA GLN A 365 0.53 -16.91 -32.14
C GLN A 365 -0.67 -17.52 -31.40
N PRO A 366 -0.92 -18.84 -31.43
CA PRO A 366 -2.03 -19.41 -30.65
C PRO A 366 -1.84 -19.21 -29.15
N TRP A 367 -0.61 -19.35 -28.65
CA TRP A 367 -0.29 -19.09 -27.24
C TRP A 367 -0.53 -17.63 -26.86
N PHE A 368 -0.27 -16.67 -27.76
CA PHE A 368 -0.54 -15.26 -27.50
C PHE A 368 -2.03 -14.98 -27.24
N LEU A 369 -2.93 -15.61 -28.00
CA LEU A 369 -4.38 -15.48 -27.78
C LEU A 369 -4.79 -16.10 -26.44
N MET A 370 -4.27 -17.29 -26.13
CA MET A 370 -4.50 -17.95 -24.84
C MET A 370 -4.03 -17.09 -23.66
N HIS A 371 -2.80 -16.56 -23.71
CA HIS A 371 -2.29 -15.63 -22.71
C HIS A 371 -3.15 -14.37 -22.58
N THR A 372 -3.67 -13.85 -23.69
CA THR A 372 -4.55 -12.69 -23.68
C THR A 372 -5.84 -12.99 -22.92
N LEU A 373 -6.52 -14.09 -23.27
CA LEU A 373 -7.73 -14.54 -22.59
C LEU A 373 -7.47 -14.79 -21.10
N MET A 374 -6.43 -15.56 -20.77
CA MET A 374 -6.02 -15.83 -19.40
C MET A 374 -5.72 -14.55 -18.61
N SER A 375 -5.13 -13.54 -19.23
CA SER A 375 -4.83 -12.27 -18.56
C SER A 375 -6.07 -11.50 -18.10
N TRP A 376 -7.23 -11.78 -18.72
CA TRP A 376 -8.50 -11.17 -18.36
C TRP A 376 -9.24 -11.96 -17.27
N ILE A 377 -9.22 -13.29 -17.35
CA ILE A 377 -10.01 -14.15 -16.45
C ILE A 377 -9.25 -14.63 -15.21
N SER A 378 -7.91 -14.60 -15.22
CA SER A 378 -7.10 -15.22 -14.16
C SER A 378 -6.12 -14.25 -13.47
N PRO A 379 -5.89 -14.44 -12.15
CA PRO A 379 -4.80 -13.80 -11.44
C PRO A 379 -3.43 -14.13 -12.06
N ALA A 380 -2.43 -13.27 -11.85
CA ALA A 380 -1.11 -13.45 -12.45
C ALA A 380 -0.43 -14.77 -12.04
N ALA A 381 -0.56 -15.17 -10.79
CA ALA A 381 0.00 -16.41 -10.27
C ALA A 381 -0.62 -17.67 -10.91
N LEU A 382 -1.94 -17.69 -11.10
CA LEU A 382 -2.64 -18.81 -11.76
C LEU A 382 -2.23 -18.89 -13.23
N HIS A 383 -2.21 -17.74 -13.92
CA HIS A 383 -1.74 -17.64 -15.29
C HIS A 383 -0.34 -18.24 -15.43
N ARG A 384 0.62 -17.80 -14.59
CA ARG A 384 2.00 -18.31 -14.63
C ARG A 384 2.04 -19.82 -14.39
N PHE A 385 1.28 -20.33 -13.43
CA PHE A 385 1.22 -21.77 -13.14
C PHE A 385 0.72 -22.60 -14.32
N VAL A 386 -0.28 -22.12 -15.06
CA VAL A 386 -0.82 -22.86 -16.21
C VAL A 386 0.17 -22.91 -17.37
N VAL A 387 0.84 -21.79 -17.66
CA VAL A 387 1.64 -21.70 -18.89
C VAL A 387 3.11 -22.11 -18.69
N ASP A 388 3.72 -21.77 -17.56
CA ASP A 388 5.14 -22.04 -17.31
C ASP A 388 5.30 -23.44 -16.67
N ARG A 389 5.74 -24.42 -17.47
CA ARG A 389 5.93 -25.81 -17.04
C ARG A 389 6.94 -25.92 -15.90
N ASP A 390 8.01 -25.13 -15.93
CA ASP A 390 9.04 -25.17 -14.91
C ASP A 390 8.56 -24.53 -13.62
N GLN A 391 7.88 -23.38 -13.71
CA GLN A 391 7.25 -22.77 -12.53
C GLN A 391 6.19 -23.70 -11.93
N ARG A 392 5.41 -24.39 -12.77
CA ARG A 392 4.43 -25.38 -12.32
C ARG A 392 5.12 -26.55 -11.61
N ARG A 393 6.14 -27.17 -12.22
CA ARG A 393 6.91 -28.25 -11.60
C ARG A 393 7.53 -27.80 -10.29
N ARG A 394 8.14 -26.62 -10.24
CA ARG A 394 8.69 -26.03 -9.01
C ARG A 394 7.62 -25.82 -7.94
N ARG A 395 6.46 -25.24 -8.29
CA ARG A 395 5.36 -24.99 -7.35
C ARG A 395 4.74 -26.29 -6.85
N ILE A 396 4.52 -27.26 -7.73
CA ILE A 396 4.05 -28.59 -7.34
C ILE A 396 5.09 -29.24 -6.42
N TRP A 397 6.36 -29.26 -6.79
CA TRP A 397 7.44 -29.79 -5.95
C TRP A 397 7.51 -29.09 -4.59
N GLN A 398 7.40 -27.76 -4.55
CA GLN A 398 7.37 -26.97 -3.31
C GLN A 398 6.16 -27.32 -2.46
N VAL A 399 4.96 -27.41 -3.04
CA VAL A 399 3.75 -27.83 -2.33
C VAL A 399 3.90 -29.26 -1.82
N SER A 400 4.40 -30.18 -2.64
CA SER A 400 4.68 -31.56 -2.24
C SER A 400 5.72 -31.61 -1.11
N CYS A 401 6.76 -30.79 -1.14
CA CYS A 401 7.74 -30.69 -0.05
C CYS A 401 7.12 -30.06 1.20
N LEU A 402 6.27 -29.05 1.06
CA LEU A 402 5.54 -28.47 2.19
C LEU A 402 4.52 -29.44 2.79
N ILE A 403 4.03 -30.42 2.04
CA ILE A 403 3.11 -31.44 2.53
C ILE A 403 3.88 -32.63 3.13
N GLY A 404 4.93 -33.10 2.45
CA GLY A 404 5.60 -34.36 2.77
C GLY A 404 6.95 -34.26 3.49
N SER A 405 7.66 -33.12 3.42
CA SER A 405 9.02 -32.99 3.98
C SER A 405 9.05 -32.15 5.25
N ARG A 406 9.24 -32.81 6.39
CA ARG A 406 9.33 -32.16 7.72
C ARG A 406 10.48 -31.15 7.80
N THR A 407 11.64 -31.49 7.23
CA THR A 407 12.82 -30.60 7.22
C THR A 407 12.56 -29.35 6.38
N TYR A 408 11.91 -29.51 5.22
CA TYR A 408 11.58 -28.37 4.37
C TYR A 408 10.52 -27.48 5.00
N GLN A 409 9.50 -28.07 5.62
CA GLN A 409 8.47 -27.36 6.37
C GLN A 409 9.08 -26.51 7.50
N ASP A 410 9.95 -27.10 8.32
CA ASP A 410 10.63 -26.41 9.42
C ASP A 410 11.50 -25.25 8.91
N TRP A 411 12.31 -25.49 7.88
CA TRP A 411 13.13 -24.47 7.24
C TRP A 411 12.29 -23.30 6.67
N VAL A 412 11.20 -23.59 5.95
CA VAL A 412 10.31 -22.56 5.39
C VAL A 412 9.68 -21.74 6.53
N GLY A 413 9.20 -22.42 7.58
CA GLY A 413 8.59 -21.77 8.73
C GLY A 413 9.57 -20.81 9.42
N ARG A 414 10.77 -21.27 9.77
CA ARG A 414 11.82 -20.45 10.39
C ARG A 414 12.23 -19.26 9.53
N ARG A 415 12.45 -19.48 8.21
CA ARG A 415 12.81 -18.40 7.28
C ARG A 415 11.72 -17.34 7.13
N LEU A 416 10.44 -17.71 7.28
CA LEU A 416 9.34 -16.75 7.23
C LEU A 416 9.30 -15.90 8.49
N VAL A 417 9.42 -16.53 9.65
CA VAL A 417 9.48 -15.82 10.94
C VAL A 417 10.67 -14.88 10.97
N GLY A 418 11.88 -15.32 10.56
CA GLY A 418 13.06 -14.46 10.50
C GLY A 418 12.82 -13.19 9.68
N ARG A 419 12.20 -13.30 8.49
CA ARG A 419 11.83 -12.13 7.68
C ARG A 419 10.79 -11.22 8.33
N TRP A 420 9.93 -11.76 9.18
CA TRP A 420 8.99 -10.94 9.95
C TRP A 420 9.73 -10.20 11.06
N ILE A 421 10.64 -10.86 11.75
CA ILE A 421 11.51 -10.24 12.77
C ILE A 421 12.34 -9.11 12.13
N ASP A 422 13.02 -9.37 11.01
CA ASP A 422 13.80 -8.36 10.27
C ASP A 422 12.97 -7.14 9.87
N ARG A 423 11.68 -7.35 9.56
CA ARG A 423 10.76 -6.25 9.24
C ARG A 423 10.43 -5.42 10.48
N TRP A 424 10.21 -6.05 11.62
CA TRP A 424 9.97 -5.33 12.88
C TRP A 424 11.21 -4.57 13.35
N VAL A 425 12.40 -5.15 13.18
CA VAL A 425 13.69 -4.50 13.44
C VAL A 425 13.92 -3.31 12.50
N SER A 426 13.69 -3.47 11.20
CA SER A 426 13.89 -2.37 10.24
C SER A 426 12.92 -1.19 10.41
N ARG A 427 11.78 -1.42 11.07
CA ARG A 427 10.84 -0.37 11.51
C ARG A 427 11.14 0.19 12.90
N GLU A 428 12.17 -0.33 13.58
CA GLU A 428 12.53 0.00 14.96
C GLU A 428 11.40 -0.28 15.97
N TRP A 429 10.47 -1.16 15.62
CA TRP A 429 9.42 -1.63 16.53
C TRP A 429 9.92 -2.70 17.49
N MET A 430 11.09 -3.27 17.20
CA MET A 430 11.78 -4.29 17.98
C MET A 430 13.27 -3.98 17.97
N THR A 431 13.93 -4.12 19.12
CA THR A 431 15.38 -3.99 19.23
C THR A 431 16.10 -5.21 18.65
N VAL A 432 17.36 -5.05 18.26
CA VAL A 432 18.18 -6.18 17.76
C VAL A 432 18.30 -7.27 18.83
N ASN A 433 18.43 -6.90 20.10
CA ASN A 433 18.52 -7.87 21.20
C ASN A 433 17.21 -8.66 21.39
N GLU A 434 16.06 -8.00 21.34
CA GLU A 434 14.76 -8.68 21.37
C GLU A 434 14.58 -9.61 20.16
N ALA A 435 15.03 -9.17 18.98
CA ALA A 435 14.99 -9.97 17.76
C ALA A 435 15.86 -11.22 17.86
N THR A 436 17.07 -11.11 18.41
CA THR A 436 17.97 -12.26 18.63
C THR A 436 17.36 -13.24 19.62
N ARG A 437 16.87 -12.78 20.77
CA ARG A 437 16.19 -13.64 21.77
C ARG A 437 14.95 -14.33 21.20
N LEU A 438 14.17 -13.58 20.42
CA LEU A 438 12.99 -14.12 19.76
C LEU A 438 13.39 -15.20 18.74
N ALA A 439 14.41 -14.93 17.91
CA ALA A 439 14.93 -15.89 16.95
C ALA A 439 15.47 -17.16 17.62
N GLU A 440 16.22 -17.04 18.71
CA GLU A 440 16.69 -18.15 19.54
C GLU A 440 15.53 -18.99 20.08
N GLY A 441 14.45 -18.36 20.57
CA GLY A 441 13.25 -19.06 20.99
C GLY A 441 12.57 -19.83 19.85
N PHE A 442 12.62 -19.32 18.62
CA PHE A 442 12.16 -20.07 17.43
C PHE A 442 13.08 -21.22 17.05
N HIS A 443 14.28 -21.31 17.63
CA HIS A 443 15.20 -22.41 17.35
C HIS A 443 14.85 -23.71 18.07
N GLU A 444 14.07 -23.65 19.14
CA GLU A 444 13.67 -24.78 19.98
C GLU A 444 12.95 -25.89 19.21
N ALA A 445 13.13 -27.14 19.65
CA ALA A 445 12.57 -28.33 18.99
C ALA A 445 11.03 -28.32 18.98
N GLU A 446 10.41 -27.80 20.04
CA GLU A 446 8.96 -27.67 20.17
C GLU A 446 8.40 -26.68 19.14
N VAL A 447 9.06 -25.53 18.96
CA VAL A 447 8.70 -24.53 17.95
C VAL A 447 8.87 -25.07 16.52
N GLY A 448 9.69 -26.10 16.32
CA GLY A 448 9.77 -26.82 15.05
C GLY A 448 8.46 -27.53 14.67
N ILE A 449 7.71 -28.13 15.61
CA ILE A 449 6.39 -28.74 15.34
C ILE A 449 5.42 -27.69 14.79
N TYR A 450 5.49 -26.55 15.44
CA TYR A 450 4.71 -25.37 15.19
C TYR A 450 5.01 -24.74 13.82
N ALA A 451 6.29 -24.48 13.51
CA ALA A 451 6.76 -24.00 12.21
C ALA A 451 6.28 -24.90 11.05
N ARG A 452 6.24 -26.22 11.28
CA ARG A 452 5.71 -27.17 10.29
C ARG A 452 4.22 -27.00 10.03
N GLY A 453 3.41 -26.82 11.08
CA GLY A 453 1.98 -26.51 10.96
C GLY A 453 1.72 -25.26 10.11
N MET A 454 2.48 -24.19 10.35
CA MET A 454 2.42 -22.97 9.54
C MET A 454 2.76 -23.22 8.07
N ALA A 455 3.83 -23.99 7.80
CA ALA A 455 4.24 -24.35 6.45
C ALA A 455 3.16 -25.13 5.68
N MET A 456 2.46 -26.05 6.35
CA MET A 456 1.32 -26.77 5.76
C MET A 456 0.14 -25.85 5.44
N HIS A 457 -0.17 -24.88 6.31
CA HIS A 457 -1.20 -23.88 6.01
C HIS A 457 -0.83 -22.97 4.83
N LEU A 458 0.45 -22.68 4.64
CA LEU A 458 0.93 -21.96 3.46
C LEU A 458 0.81 -22.80 2.20
N ALA A 459 1.03 -24.11 2.28
CA ALA A 459 0.77 -25.03 1.18
C ALA A 459 -0.71 -24.98 0.75
N ALA A 460 -1.64 -25.00 1.72
CA ALA A 460 -3.06 -24.85 1.47
C ALA A 460 -3.40 -23.49 0.83
N LYS A 461 -2.77 -22.39 1.26
CA LYS A 461 -2.89 -21.08 0.60
C LYS A 461 -2.35 -21.07 -0.83
N GLY A 462 -1.38 -21.92 -1.15
CA GLY A 462 -0.89 -22.14 -2.51
C GLY A 462 -1.98 -22.56 -3.50
N ILE A 463 -3.09 -23.12 -3.01
CA ILE A 463 -4.27 -23.52 -3.80
C ILE A 463 -5.23 -22.33 -4.03
N SER A 464 -5.12 -21.25 -3.25
CA SER A 464 -6.01 -20.08 -3.35
C SER A 464 -6.15 -19.47 -4.75
N PRO A 465 -5.11 -19.39 -5.61
CA PRO A 465 -5.26 -18.88 -6.96
C PRO A 465 -6.24 -19.69 -7.83
N PHE A 466 -6.39 -20.99 -7.58
CA PHE A 466 -7.35 -21.85 -8.28
C PHE A 466 -8.78 -21.66 -7.75
N LEU A 467 -8.93 -21.32 -6.47
CA LEU A 467 -10.22 -21.10 -5.85
C LEU A 467 -10.80 -19.72 -6.13
N ALA A 468 -9.97 -18.71 -6.39
CA ALA A 468 -10.44 -17.36 -6.70
C ALA A 468 -11.43 -17.31 -7.90
N PRO A 469 -11.13 -17.89 -9.09
CA PRO A 469 -12.07 -17.92 -10.19
C PRO A 469 -13.32 -18.75 -9.87
N LEU A 470 -13.18 -19.85 -9.12
CA LEU A 470 -14.33 -20.65 -8.67
C LEU A 470 -15.26 -19.87 -7.73
N LYS A 471 -14.72 -19.05 -6.83
CA LYS A 471 -15.52 -18.17 -5.97
C LYS A 471 -16.29 -17.13 -6.78
N ILE A 472 -15.64 -16.49 -7.76
CA ILE A 472 -16.29 -15.50 -8.63
C ILE A 472 -17.37 -16.19 -9.47
N GLY A 473 -17.03 -17.28 -10.16
CA GLY A 473 -17.99 -18.05 -10.96
C GLY A 473 -19.16 -18.57 -10.14
N GLY A 474 -18.88 -19.08 -8.93
CA GLY A 474 -19.91 -19.54 -7.99
C GLY A 474 -20.86 -18.44 -7.54
N VAL A 475 -20.34 -17.26 -7.18
CA VAL A 475 -21.15 -16.09 -6.82
C VAL A 475 -21.97 -15.59 -8.02
N THR A 476 -21.37 -15.57 -9.22
CA THR A 476 -22.10 -15.19 -10.44
C THR A 476 -23.23 -16.16 -10.75
N MET A 477 -22.98 -17.47 -10.67
CA MET A 477 -24.01 -18.50 -10.89
C MET A 477 -25.14 -18.39 -9.86
N ALA A 478 -24.81 -18.18 -8.58
CA ALA A 478 -25.81 -17.94 -7.54
C ALA A 478 -26.63 -16.67 -7.81
N ALA A 479 -25.99 -15.58 -8.26
CA ALA A 479 -26.68 -14.33 -8.60
C ALA A 479 -27.60 -14.45 -9.82
N THR A 480 -27.33 -15.38 -10.74
CA THR A 480 -28.21 -15.68 -11.88
C THR A 480 -29.35 -16.65 -11.53
N GLY A 481 -29.61 -16.91 -10.24
CA GLY A 481 -30.71 -17.75 -9.78
C GLY A 481 -30.39 -19.25 -9.68
N SER A 482 -29.12 -19.65 -9.82
CA SER A 482 -28.72 -21.05 -9.57
C SER A 482 -28.59 -21.35 -8.07
N TRP A 483 -28.39 -22.62 -7.73
CA TRP A 483 -28.20 -23.06 -6.34
C TRP A 483 -27.06 -22.31 -5.63
N ILE A 484 -27.34 -21.76 -4.45
CA ILE A 484 -26.36 -21.01 -3.62
C ILE A 484 -25.13 -21.85 -3.24
N GLY A 485 -25.25 -23.18 -3.28
CA GLY A 485 -24.13 -24.09 -3.05
C GLY A 485 -22.95 -23.86 -4.00
N TYR A 486 -23.18 -23.41 -5.23
CA TYR A 486 -22.10 -23.04 -6.15
C TYR A 486 -21.23 -21.90 -5.63
N ALA A 487 -21.83 -20.94 -4.90
CA ALA A 487 -21.07 -19.92 -4.21
C ALA A 487 -20.38 -20.52 -2.97
N LEU A 488 -21.08 -21.30 -2.14
CA LEU A 488 -20.58 -21.76 -0.84
C LEU A 488 -19.44 -22.79 -0.93
N ILE A 489 -19.48 -23.74 -1.87
CA ILE A 489 -18.48 -24.83 -1.98
C ILE A 489 -17.04 -24.30 -2.11
N PRO A 490 -16.71 -23.37 -3.04
CA PRO A 490 -15.38 -22.78 -3.13
C PRO A 490 -14.92 -22.04 -1.86
N PHE A 491 -15.84 -21.53 -1.04
CA PHE A 491 -15.50 -20.94 0.27
C PHE A 491 -15.23 -22.00 1.34
N ALA A 492 -15.85 -23.19 1.25
CA ALA A 492 -15.69 -24.29 2.20
C ALA A 492 -14.44 -25.17 1.97
N ILE A 493 -13.91 -25.26 0.75
CA ILE A 493 -12.76 -26.12 0.41
C ILE A 493 -11.51 -25.81 1.28
N LEU A 494 -11.14 -24.53 1.42
CA LEU A 494 -9.97 -24.15 2.22
C LEU A 494 -10.14 -24.46 3.72
N PRO A 495 -11.25 -24.08 4.37
CA PRO A 495 -11.56 -24.54 5.72
C PRO A 495 -11.47 -26.05 5.88
N ALA A 496 -12.13 -26.84 5.01
CA ALA A 496 -12.12 -28.30 5.09
C ALA A 496 -10.70 -28.88 5.01
N LEU A 497 -9.88 -28.41 4.05
CA LEU A 497 -8.49 -28.85 3.93
C LEU A 497 -7.66 -28.50 5.18
N ARG A 498 -7.89 -27.33 5.78
CA ARG A 498 -7.22 -26.94 7.03
C ARG A 498 -7.62 -27.83 8.20
N THR A 499 -8.91 -28.16 8.31
CA THR A 499 -9.39 -29.09 9.34
C THR A 499 -8.74 -30.45 9.18
N LEU A 500 -8.67 -30.99 7.95
CA LEU A 500 -7.99 -32.25 7.66
C LEU A 500 -6.50 -32.22 8.02
N ILE A 501 -5.79 -31.14 7.70
CA ILE A 501 -4.38 -30.95 8.09
C ILE A 501 -4.22 -30.92 9.62
N THR A 502 -5.15 -30.27 10.32
CA THR A 502 -5.11 -30.17 11.78
C THR A 502 -5.38 -31.53 12.43
N LEU A 503 -6.37 -32.27 11.92
CA LEU A 503 -6.71 -33.63 12.37
C LEU A 503 -5.58 -34.63 12.08
N SER A 504 -4.95 -34.56 10.91
CA SER A 504 -3.81 -35.43 10.57
C SER A 504 -2.60 -35.13 11.44
N SER A 505 -2.33 -33.85 11.73
CA SER A 505 -1.31 -33.45 12.70
C SER A 505 -1.61 -34.01 14.08
N LEU A 506 -2.86 -33.94 14.54
CA LEU A 506 -3.30 -34.49 15.83
C LEU A 506 -3.10 -36.00 15.92
N TRP A 507 -3.41 -36.72 14.84
CA TRP A 507 -3.20 -38.16 14.75
C TRP A 507 -1.71 -38.53 14.82
N ILE A 508 -0.87 -37.85 14.03
CA ILE A 508 0.57 -38.14 13.94
C ILE A 508 1.28 -37.82 15.26
N HIS A 509 0.87 -36.76 15.97
CA HIS A 509 1.51 -36.30 17.21
C HIS A 509 0.79 -36.77 18.47
N ARG A 510 -0.12 -37.76 18.38
CA ARG A 510 -0.90 -38.29 19.52
C ARG A 510 -0.04 -38.73 20.71
N ARG A 511 1.22 -39.11 20.48
CA ARG A 511 2.19 -39.50 21.52
C ARG A 511 2.93 -38.33 22.18
N GLN A 512 2.88 -37.12 21.64
CA GLN A 512 3.71 -35.98 22.06
C GLN A 512 3.02 -35.00 23.05
N ARG A 513 1.86 -35.36 23.63
CA ARG A 513 1.11 -34.53 24.60
C ARG A 513 0.94 -33.05 24.21
N VAL A 514 0.87 -32.74 22.91
CA VAL A 514 0.65 -31.37 22.44
C VAL A 514 -0.86 -31.04 22.52
N PRO A 515 -1.27 -29.96 23.21
CA PRO A 515 -2.67 -29.59 23.32
C PRO A 515 -3.20 -29.06 21.97
N HIS A 516 -3.94 -29.90 21.25
CA HIS A 516 -4.52 -29.57 19.95
C HIS A 516 -5.99 -29.13 20.03
N GLY A 517 -6.63 -29.15 21.20
CA GLY A 517 -8.04 -28.75 21.35
C GLY A 517 -8.30 -27.28 20.97
N GLU A 518 -7.41 -26.38 21.38
CA GLU A 518 -7.47 -24.95 21.07
C GLU A 518 -7.31 -24.67 19.55
N ALA A 519 -6.56 -25.54 18.85
CA ALA A 519 -6.37 -25.48 17.40
C ALA A 519 -7.68 -25.63 16.63
N LEU A 520 -8.50 -26.60 17.07
CA LEU A 520 -9.72 -27.00 16.37
C LEU A 520 -10.78 -25.90 16.45
N LEU A 521 -10.92 -25.28 17.63
CA LEU A 521 -11.84 -24.17 17.88
C LEU A 521 -11.51 -22.93 17.03
N VAL A 522 -10.23 -22.53 16.98
CA VAL A 522 -9.81 -21.35 16.19
C VAL A 522 -9.78 -21.66 14.69
N GLY A 523 -9.52 -22.92 14.32
CA GLY A 523 -9.51 -23.39 12.92
C GLY A 523 -10.87 -23.33 12.21
N LEU A 524 -11.98 -23.35 12.97
CA LEU A 524 -13.35 -23.24 12.46
C LEU A 524 -13.68 -21.84 11.92
N ILE A 525 -12.94 -20.80 12.33
CA ILE A 525 -13.19 -19.43 11.85
C ILE A 525 -12.49 -19.23 10.48
N PRO A 526 -13.24 -19.02 9.38
CA PRO A 526 -12.66 -18.77 8.08
C PRO A 526 -11.72 -17.55 8.14
N THR A 527 -10.62 -17.58 7.39
CA THR A 527 -9.53 -16.57 7.37
C THR A 527 -8.60 -16.52 8.59
N LEU A 528 -9.06 -16.82 9.81
CA LEU A 528 -8.23 -16.89 11.04
C LEU A 528 -7.53 -18.26 11.25
N GLY A 529 -7.79 -19.25 10.41
CA GLY A 529 -7.11 -20.55 10.57
C GLY A 529 -5.57 -20.52 10.54
N SER A 530 -4.94 -19.48 9.96
CA SER A 530 -3.47 -19.32 10.07
C SER A 530 -3.02 -18.75 11.42
N SER A 531 -3.90 -18.10 12.19
CA SER A 531 -3.61 -17.59 13.54
C SER A 531 -3.83 -18.64 14.62
N ALA A 532 -4.63 -19.69 14.34
CA ALA A 532 -4.76 -20.84 15.23
C ALA A 532 -3.39 -21.40 15.64
N PHE A 533 -2.46 -21.40 14.69
CA PHE A 533 -1.07 -21.76 14.89
C PHE A 533 -0.39 -20.93 16.00
N ALA A 534 -0.48 -19.61 15.88
CA ALA A 534 0.12 -18.70 16.85
C ALA A 534 -0.49 -18.92 18.24
N VAL A 535 -1.81 -19.08 18.33
CA VAL A 535 -2.52 -19.36 19.59
C VAL A 535 -2.06 -20.68 20.22
N GLN A 536 -1.94 -21.77 19.46
CA GLN A 536 -1.48 -23.07 20.01
C GLN A 536 -0.07 -22.98 20.61
N MET A 537 0.81 -22.23 19.96
CA MET A 537 2.20 -22.03 20.41
C MET A 537 2.28 -21.21 21.71
N TRP A 538 1.20 -20.55 22.13
CA TRP A 538 1.13 -19.80 23.39
C TRP A 538 1.51 -20.63 24.60
N SER A 539 1.21 -21.93 24.55
CA SER A 539 1.47 -22.85 25.66
C SER A 539 2.94 -23.22 25.85
N SER A 540 3.73 -23.16 24.77
CA SER A 540 5.12 -23.61 24.72
C SER A 540 6.08 -22.43 24.68
N ASN A 541 5.80 -21.43 23.84
CA ASN A 541 6.63 -20.23 23.71
C ASN A 541 5.76 -18.98 23.56
N ARG A 542 5.52 -18.29 24.69
CA ARG A 542 4.67 -17.09 24.76
C ARG A 542 5.22 -15.93 23.95
N ALA A 543 6.54 -15.72 23.96
CA ALA A 543 7.19 -14.63 23.25
C ALA A 543 6.99 -14.77 21.73
N ALA A 544 7.30 -15.96 21.21
CA ALA A 544 7.09 -16.34 19.82
C ALA A 544 5.61 -16.22 19.42
N SER A 545 4.69 -16.73 20.26
CA SER A 545 3.26 -16.74 19.98
C SER A 545 2.69 -15.31 19.90
N SER A 546 2.99 -14.50 20.91
CA SER A 546 2.65 -13.06 20.92
C SER A 546 3.10 -12.39 19.63
N PHE A 547 4.29 -12.76 19.14
CA PHE A 547 4.89 -12.11 17.98
C PHE A 547 4.13 -12.38 16.71
N LEU A 548 3.79 -13.64 16.52
CA LEU A 548 3.00 -14.05 15.38
C LEU A 548 1.60 -13.43 15.40
N ILE A 549 0.93 -13.39 16.55
CA ILE A 549 -0.39 -12.77 16.69
C ILE A 549 -0.33 -11.29 16.29
N ARG A 550 0.67 -10.55 16.81
CA ARG A 550 0.87 -9.13 16.48
C ARG A 550 1.22 -8.90 15.01
N ASP A 551 2.18 -9.63 14.45
CA ASP A 551 2.55 -9.48 13.03
C ASP A 551 1.39 -9.83 12.09
N MET A 552 0.58 -10.83 12.46
CA MET A 552 -0.67 -11.13 11.75
C MET A 552 -1.66 -9.97 11.79
N ALA A 553 -1.95 -9.43 12.98
CA ALA A 553 -2.87 -8.30 13.13
C ALA A 553 -2.38 -7.06 12.38
N ALA A 554 -1.08 -6.74 12.49
CA ALA A 554 -0.45 -5.64 11.77
C ALA A 554 -0.59 -5.80 10.24
N ARG A 555 -0.37 -7.01 9.71
CA ARG A 555 -0.61 -7.27 8.27
C ARG A 555 -2.06 -7.07 7.87
N VAL A 556 -3.01 -7.56 8.66
CA VAL A 556 -4.44 -7.35 8.37
C VAL A 556 -4.74 -5.86 8.30
N GLY A 557 -4.28 -5.09 9.30
CA GLY A 557 -4.44 -3.63 9.31
C GLY A 557 -3.84 -2.94 8.09
N ARG A 558 -2.64 -3.35 7.66
CA ARG A 558 -1.98 -2.79 6.46
C ARG A 558 -2.72 -3.05 5.14
N HIS A 559 -3.41 -4.18 5.04
CA HIS A 559 -4.03 -4.61 3.78
C HIS A 559 -5.51 -4.23 3.67
N LEU A 560 -6.08 -3.58 4.70
CA LEU A 560 -7.45 -3.09 4.61
C LEU A 560 -7.56 -2.04 3.48
N PRO A 561 -8.41 -2.26 2.47
CA PRO A 561 -8.58 -1.30 1.39
C PRO A 561 -8.98 0.07 1.93
N VAL A 562 -8.40 1.14 1.39
CA VAL A 562 -8.68 2.55 1.75
C VAL A 562 -8.21 2.97 3.15
N TYR A 563 -8.33 2.11 4.16
CA TYR A 563 -8.03 2.44 5.57
C TYR A 563 -6.67 1.92 6.06
N GLY A 564 -6.11 0.94 5.35
CA GLY A 564 -4.83 0.34 5.70
C GLY A 564 -3.65 1.11 5.12
N GLY A 565 -2.47 0.68 5.54
CA GLY A 565 -1.18 1.23 5.14
C GLY A 565 -0.16 0.94 6.23
N ALA A 566 1.12 0.89 5.87
CA ALA A 566 2.18 0.84 6.87
C ALA A 566 2.09 2.10 7.75
N ASP A 567 2.20 1.90 9.07
CA ASP A 567 2.17 2.94 10.10
C ASP A 567 0.83 3.69 10.19
N SER A 568 -0.23 3.10 9.63
CA SER A 568 -1.60 3.63 9.71
C SER A 568 -2.22 3.35 11.08
N ARG A 569 -3.17 4.18 11.53
CA ARG A 569 -3.96 3.94 12.76
C ARG A 569 -4.68 2.60 12.71
N THR A 570 -5.07 2.14 11.53
CA THR A 570 -5.68 0.83 11.34
C THR A 570 -4.71 -0.31 11.69
N GLU A 571 -3.43 -0.19 11.29
CA GLU A 571 -2.38 -1.14 11.70
C GLU A 571 -2.20 -1.13 13.23
N HIS A 572 -2.09 0.06 13.83
CA HIS A 572 -1.92 0.20 15.28
C HIS A 572 -3.15 -0.25 16.08
N TRP A 573 -4.36 0.02 15.58
CA TRP A 573 -5.60 -0.45 16.20
C TRP A 573 -5.67 -1.97 16.19
N MET A 574 -5.33 -2.61 15.07
CA MET A 574 -5.25 -4.07 14.98
C MET A 574 -4.23 -4.65 15.96
N LEU A 575 -3.06 -4.00 16.10
CA LEU A 575 -2.06 -4.38 17.10
C LEU A 575 -2.61 -4.30 18.53
N ARG A 576 -3.28 -3.20 18.89
CA ARG A 576 -3.93 -3.07 20.21
C ARG A 576 -5.00 -4.13 20.45
N GLN A 577 -5.79 -4.50 19.44
CA GLN A 577 -6.76 -5.61 19.59
C GLN A 577 -6.05 -6.95 19.77
N ALA A 578 -4.94 -7.18 19.07
CA ALA A 578 -4.10 -8.36 19.28
C ALA A 578 -3.53 -8.40 20.70
N ASP A 579 -3.08 -7.27 21.25
CA ASP A 579 -2.59 -7.20 22.62
C ASP A 579 -3.68 -7.50 23.65
N ARG A 580 -4.88 -6.94 23.49
CA ARG A 580 -6.04 -7.27 24.34
C ARG A 580 -6.37 -8.76 24.29
N PHE A 581 -6.31 -9.33 23.10
CA PHE A 581 -6.53 -10.77 22.91
C PHE A 581 -5.44 -11.61 23.60
N ILE A 582 -4.18 -11.20 23.50
CA ILE A 582 -3.04 -11.82 24.20
C ILE A 582 -3.25 -11.77 25.73
N THR A 583 -3.63 -10.62 26.27
CA THR A 583 -3.93 -10.48 27.71
C THR A 583 -5.07 -11.39 28.14
N LEU A 584 -6.12 -11.50 27.32
CA LEU A 584 -7.24 -12.40 27.57
C LEU A 584 -6.80 -13.88 27.55
N LEU A 585 -5.94 -14.29 26.60
CA LEU A 585 -5.35 -15.63 26.57
C LEU A 585 -4.50 -15.91 27.83
N ALA A 586 -3.72 -14.93 28.29
CA ALA A 586 -2.95 -15.03 29.51
C ALA A 586 -3.85 -15.19 30.75
N ALA A 587 -4.92 -14.40 30.86
CA ALA A 587 -5.89 -14.47 31.94
C ALA A 587 -6.66 -15.80 31.94
N ALA A 588 -7.17 -16.24 30.79
CA ALA A 588 -7.88 -17.51 30.65
C ALA A 588 -7.01 -18.69 31.12
N ARG A 589 -5.73 -18.73 30.74
CA ARG A 589 -4.81 -19.78 31.19
C ARG A 589 -4.57 -19.75 32.70
N ARG A 590 -4.50 -18.56 33.32
CA ARG A 590 -4.37 -18.44 34.79
C ARG A 590 -5.61 -19.00 35.50
N MET A 591 -6.81 -18.84 34.92
CA MET A 591 -8.05 -19.39 35.49
C MET A 591 -8.17 -20.91 35.29
N VAL A 592 -7.70 -21.45 34.17
CA VAL A 592 -7.78 -22.89 33.86
C VAL A 592 -6.66 -23.70 34.55
N GLY A 593 -5.52 -23.07 34.88
CA GLY A 593 -4.39 -23.72 35.56
C GLY A 593 -4.76 -24.43 36.89
N PRO A 594 -5.52 -23.80 37.81
CA PRO A 594 -6.07 -24.46 39.00
C PRO A 594 -6.94 -25.66 38.67
N TRP A 595 -7.83 -25.56 37.66
CA TRP A 595 -8.68 -26.66 37.22
C TRP A 595 -7.89 -27.85 36.67
N HIS A 596 -6.86 -27.61 35.86
CA HIS A 596 -5.99 -28.69 35.37
C HIS A 596 -5.18 -29.33 36.50
N ARG A 597 -4.72 -28.56 37.49
CA ARG A 597 -4.03 -29.09 38.68
C ARG A 597 -4.98 -29.92 39.55
N LEU A 598 -6.22 -29.46 39.72
CA LEU A 598 -7.27 -30.20 40.43
C LEU A 598 -7.61 -31.51 39.70
N MET A 599 -7.82 -31.47 38.38
CA MET A 599 -8.11 -32.65 37.58
C MET A 599 -6.95 -33.65 37.53
N ALA A 600 -5.70 -33.15 37.49
CA ALA A 600 -4.51 -34.00 37.55
C ALA A 600 -4.30 -34.63 38.95
N ALA A 601 -4.81 -33.98 40.01
CA ALA A 601 -4.82 -34.56 41.36
C ALA A 601 -5.96 -35.58 41.57
N VAL A 602 -7.09 -35.43 40.85
CA VAL A 602 -8.27 -36.30 40.95
C VAL A 602 -8.15 -37.55 40.07
N ILE A 603 -7.36 -37.50 39.00
CA ILE A 603 -7.13 -38.66 38.12
C ILE A 603 -5.72 -39.20 38.39
N PRO A 604 -5.55 -40.28 39.19
CA PRO A 604 -4.26 -40.91 39.38
C PRO A 604 -3.82 -41.52 38.05
N VAL A 605 -2.92 -40.83 37.35
CA VAL A 605 -2.25 -41.38 36.18
C VAL A 605 -1.27 -42.43 36.67
N THR A 606 -1.64 -43.71 36.56
CA THR A 606 -0.77 -44.86 36.71
C THR A 606 0.31 -44.83 35.62
N ASN A 607 1.38 -44.05 35.84
CA ASN A 607 2.61 -44.17 35.07
C ASN A 607 3.58 -45.07 35.86
N GLN A 608 3.69 -46.33 35.42
CA GLN A 608 4.93 -47.07 35.64
C GLN A 608 6.05 -46.33 34.88
N PRO A 609 7.20 -46.06 35.50
CA PRO A 609 8.36 -45.52 34.80
C PRO A 609 9.04 -46.66 34.04
N GLU A 610 8.73 -46.84 32.76
CA GLU A 610 9.56 -47.64 31.88
C GLU A 610 10.84 -46.85 31.57
N LYS A 611 11.95 -47.26 32.20
CA LYS A 611 13.31 -46.87 31.85
C LYS A 611 13.58 -47.33 30.42
N ALA A 612 13.41 -46.46 29.43
CA ALA A 612 13.90 -46.68 28.08
C ALA A 612 15.14 -45.82 27.83
N GLU A 613 16.21 -46.51 27.51
CA GLU A 613 17.59 -46.07 27.43
C GLU A 613 17.86 -44.90 26.49
N ASN A 614 18.81 -44.13 26.97
CA ASN A 614 19.51 -43.02 26.38
C ASN A 614 20.49 -43.51 25.29
N ARG A 615 20.02 -43.81 24.08
CA ARG A 615 20.89 -44.04 22.90
C ARG A 615 20.23 -43.56 21.62
N LEU A 616 20.29 -42.26 21.30
CA LEU A 616 20.17 -41.69 19.95
C LEU A 616 20.34 -40.16 19.96
N SER A 617 21.48 -39.64 20.46
CA SER A 617 21.73 -38.19 20.47
C SER A 617 23.17 -37.78 20.14
N VAL A 618 23.84 -38.47 19.20
CA VAL A 618 25.18 -38.02 18.72
C VAL A 618 25.34 -38.02 17.18
N ARG A 619 24.39 -38.54 16.39
CA ARG A 619 24.56 -38.65 14.91
C ARG A 619 23.96 -37.53 14.05
N GLN A 620 23.41 -36.46 14.63
CA GLN A 620 22.77 -35.38 13.84
C GLN A 620 23.59 -34.08 13.68
N ALA A 621 24.81 -33.99 14.21
CA ALA A 621 25.58 -32.74 14.20
C ALA A 621 26.47 -32.49 12.95
N THR A 622 26.57 -33.39 11.97
CA THR A 622 27.56 -33.27 10.88
C THR A 622 27.00 -33.26 9.45
N ARG A 623 25.79 -32.71 9.24
CA ARG A 623 25.24 -32.59 7.87
C ARG A 623 24.62 -31.22 7.55
N ASN A 624 25.36 -30.14 7.82
CA ASN A 624 25.06 -28.80 7.31
C ASN A 624 26.19 -28.30 6.38
N ARG A 625 26.27 -28.87 5.17
CA ARG A 625 27.01 -28.31 4.01
C ARG A 625 26.17 -28.38 2.72
N GLY A 626 24.90 -27.97 2.80
CA GLY A 626 23.95 -28.00 1.68
C GLY A 626 23.21 -26.68 1.40
N GLY A 627 23.68 -25.56 1.95
CA GLY A 627 22.95 -24.27 1.90
C GLY A 627 22.95 -23.56 0.53
N SER A 628 23.99 -23.70 -0.29
CA SER A 628 24.20 -22.77 -1.43
C SER A 628 23.26 -22.98 -2.62
N LEU A 629 22.76 -24.21 -2.84
CA LEU A 629 21.78 -24.49 -3.89
C LEU A 629 20.37 -24.12 -3.42
N ILE A 630 19.95 -24.55 -2.24
CA ILE A 630 18.60 -24.27 -1.71
C ILE A 630 18.36 -22.75 -1.57
N ASP A 631 19.39 -21.97 -1.23
CA ASP A 631 19.29 -20.51 -1.13
C ASP A 631 19.19 -19.79 -2.49
N ARG A 632 19.83 -20.31 -3.56
CA ARG A 632 19.67 -19.76 -4.93
C ARG A 632 18.28 -20.05 -5.53
N TRP A 633 17.62 -21.14 -5.13
CA TRP A 633 16.34 -21.57 -5.73
C TRP A 633 15.08 -21.04 -5.02
N THR A 634 15.18 -20.58 -3.76
CA THR A 634 14.02 -20.23 -2.91
C THR A 634 13.72 -18.74 -2.79
N GLY A 635 14.65 -17.85 -3.17
CA GLY A 635 14.42 -16.40 -3.23
C GLY A 635 13.22 -15.98 -4.10
N VAL A 636 12.80 -16.84 -5.04
CA VAL A 636 11.69 -16.60 -5.97
C VAL A 636 10.31 -16.72 -5.31
N LEU A 637 10.14 -17.60 -4.31
CA LEU A 637 8.83 -17.86 -3.69
C LEU A 637 8.36 -16.69 -2.81
N ILE A 638 9.33 -16.06 -2.17
CA ILE A 638 9.17 -15.01 -1.18
C ILE A 638 9.01 -13.64 -1.86
N ALA A 639 9.79 -13.44 -2.94
CA ALA A 639 9.63 -12.28 -3.80
C ALA A 639 8.28 -12.26 -4.52
N GLU A 640 7.67 -13.43 -4.80
CA GLU A 640 6.31 -13.51 -5.38
C GLU A 640 5.20 -13.21 -4.36
N GLU A 641 5.35 -13.55 -3.08
CA GLU A 641 4.41 -13.09 -2.05
C GLU A 641 4.51 -11.56 -1.88
N ALA A 642 5.73 -11.01 -1.91
CA ALA A 642 5.98 -9.56 -1.93
C ALA A 642 5.48 -8.84 -3.21
N LYS A 643 5.37 -9.55 -4.35
CA LYS A 643 4.87 -9.00 -5.64
C LYS A 643 3.38 -9.26 -5.90
N SER A 644 2.80 -10.26 -5.24
CA SER A 644 1.35 -10.55 -5.28
C SER A 644 0.54 -9.65 -4.33
N VAL A 645 1.24 -9.07 -3.35
CA VAL A 645 0.85 -7.83 -2.68
C VAL A 645 1.09 -6.69 -3.68
N GLY A 646 0.03 -5.99 -4.08
CA GLY A 646 0.12 -4.92 -5.09
C GLY A 646 1.18 -3.86 -4.73
N PRO A 647 1.79 -3.19 -5.74
CA PRO A 647 2.84 -2.22 -5.47
C PRO A 647 2.23 -1.04 -4.71
N THR A 648 2.60 -0.86 -3.45
CA THR A 648 2.40 0.39 -2.72
C THR A 648 3.69 1.08 -2.32
N THR A 649 4.85 0.46 -2.54
CA THR A 649 6.15 1.14 -2.45
C THR A 649 7.15 0.43 -3.36
N THR A 650 7.51 1.08 -4.47
CA THR A 650 8.70 0.72 -5.25
C THR A 650 9.93 1.14 -4.45
N SER A 651 10.59 0.19 -3.79
CA SER A 651 12.03 0.28 -3.58
C SER A 651 12.70 0.01 -4.93
N TYR A 652 13.25 1.05 -5.54
CA TYR A 652 14.10 0.91 -6.73
C TYR A 652 15.50 0.45 -6.31
N PRO A 653 16.18 -0.40 -7.09
CA PRO A 653 17.62 -0.49 -7.01
C PRO A 653 18.23 0.84 -7.47
N VAL A 654 19.20 1.35 -6.71
CA VAL A 654 20.05 2.47 -7.10
C VAL A 654 20.80 2.05 -8.36
N VAL A 655 20.41 2.60 -9.51
CA VAL A 655 21.24 2.58 -10.72
C VAL A 655 22.06 3.87 -10.66
N GLN A 656 23.32 3.76 -10.26
CA GLN A 656 24.32 4.80 -10.51
C GLN A 656 24.46 4.94 -12.03
N PHE A 657 23.88 6.01 -12.59
CA PHE A 657 24.30 6.49 -13.89
C PHE A 657 25.55 7.34 -13.67
N ALA A 658 26.70 6.80 -14.05
CA ALA A 658 27.87 7.62 -14.36
C ALA A 658 27.49 8.46 -15.59
N LEU A 659 27.26 9.75 -15.38
CA LEU A 659 27.17 10.72 -16.47
C LEU A 659 28.59 11.12 -16.82
N ASP A 660 29.05 10.65 -17.96
CA ASP A 660 30.26 11.11 -18.62
C ASP A 660 30.00 12.55 -19.10
N HIS A 661 30.52 13.52 -18.34
CA HIS A 661 30.49 14.93 -18.67
C HIS A 661 31.60 15.23 -19.68
N SER A 662 31.36 14.92 -20.95
CA SER A 662 32.09 15.53 -22.06
C SER A 662 31.22 15.51 -23.33
N ASN A 663 31.16 16.66 -24.03
CA ASN A 663 30.51 16.90 -25.34
C ASN A 663 29.11 17.53 -25.39
N VAL A 664 28.89 18.69 -24.72
CA VAL A 664 27.81 19.63 -25.14
C VAL A 664 28.29 21.10 -25.29
N GLU A 665 29.59 21.38 -25.20
CA GLU A 665 30.14 22.68 -25.65
C GLU A 665 30.77 22.53 -27.04
N ARG A 666 29.96 22.72 -28.08
CA ARG A 666 30.32 23.22 -29.42
C ARG A 666 29.16 22.95 -30.39
N ARG A 667 28.22 23.89 -30.45
CA ARG A 667 27.43 24.28 -31.65
C ARG A 667 26.33 25.27 -31.27
N ALA A 668 26.76 26.50 -31.04
CA ALA A 668 25.98 27.71 -31.26
C ALA A 668 27.02 28.83 -31.52
N GLY A 669 27.49 28.87 -32.77
CA GLY A 669 27.99 30.07 -33.43
C GLY A 669 26.95 30.46 -34.45
#